data_AF-A0A6P6VN65-F1
#
_entry.id   AF-A0A6P6VN65-F1
#
_cell.length_a   1.000
_cell.length_b   1.000
_cell.length_c   1.000
_cell.angle_alpha   90.00
_cell.angle_beta   90.00
_cell.angle_gamma   90.00
#
_symmetry.space_group_name_H-M   'P 1'
#
loop_
_entity.id
_entity.type
_entity.pdbx_description
1 polymer ?
#
loop_
_entity_poly.entity_id
_entity_poly.type
_entity_poly.pdbx_seq_one_letter_code
_entity_poly.pdbx_strand_id
1 'polypeptide(L)'
;MFTLFRRRSLAAYVYGHVLNSHKVHTSTAPLLQETGLYGFNHLKTPKGFRRFVEDAIERSNELVTFISGMPSAPEIIGAMDEISDTVCSVIDSAELCRATHPDREFVEEASEASLRINEYIHHLNTNHCLYMAVVKAEQDSHLLNEEAQRVAHHLRLDLEKAGIHLPSEQLDRANQLNMEIVQLCREFNENIINDPGHMDIFPASHIPKKLHHLARPIYRTTSGAFGGSAWSMTNMKEKGFRLPTDPNTLSSILQWVSDAEIRKTAYIQGNSAPLGNLGVLDKLIAARHEFAQIMGHSSYADLAVHSSMASSPDVVLSFLLEMSEIVRPRADEEFKTIWNFKRERSGQLYGDLEPWDETYFTAIMKSAAYDLDSSVVASFFPLSQCLEGLKVLAESLFGVTFHHIPLAPGESWHPDVIKVALHHPDEGDLGYLYLDLKSRKNKHPVCAHFAIKGGRRLSETDYQLPIVALVCNFLGSKPASLLNHWEVETLFHEFGHALHSLLSRTDYQHFSGTRVVIDFAETPSNLFQYYAWDFRILKTFARHYSTGDVIPEDLVKSMRGAKDMFSGTELQRQIFYALIDQKLFGEEASSMRDTASLVAELKRQHTSWKHVDGTHWHTRFGHLASYGAATCMPNALLQQYGKRFVKRIRSH
;
A
#
# COMPACT_ATOMS: atom_id res chain seq x y z
N MET A 1 0.24 -15.37 16.76
CA MET A 1 -0.05 -13.92 16.69
C MET A 1 0.71 -13.23 15.54
N PHE A 2 1.95 -13.62 15.21
CA PHE A 2 2.90 -12.88 14.35
C PHE A 2 2.49 -12.73 12.87
N THR A 3 1.36 -13.27 12.38
CA THR A 3 0.82 -12.84 11.07
C THR A 3 -0.21 -11.71 11.18
N LEU A 4 -0.88 -11.55 12.32
CA LEU A 4 -1.31 -10.22 12.79
C LEU A 4 -0.14 -9.39 13.36
N PHE A 5 1.11 -9.86 13.19
CA PHE A 5 2.47 -9.26 13.30
C PHE A 5 3.18 -8.96 11.95
N ARG A 6 2.80 -9.61 10.82
CA ARG A 6 3.29 -9.35 9.44
C ARG A 6 2.27 -8.84 8.39
N ARG A 7 0.99 -9.27 8.37
CA ARG A 7 -0.06 -8.82 7.40
C ARG A 7 -0.30 -7.32 7.39
N ARG A 8 -0.22 -6.63 8.52
CA ARG A 8 -0.26 -5.16 8.59
C ARG A 8 1.12 -4.47 8.61
N SER A 9 2.23 -5.19 8.35
CA SER A 9 3.40 -4.56 7.69
C SER A 9 3.12 -4.26 6.21
N LEU A 10 1.91 -4.64 5.78
CA LEU A 10 1.24 -4.33 4.52
C LEU A 10 -0.08 -3.54 4.75
N ALA A 11 -0.38 -3.05 5.98
CA ALA A 11 -1.63 -2.32 6.35
C ALA A 11 -1.72 -1.67 7.80
N ALA A 12 -0.62 -1.24 8.45
CA ALA A 12 -0.45 -0.62 9.82
C ALA A 12 -0.95 -1.34 11.12
N TYR A 13 -0.36 -1.14 12.31
CA TYR A 13 -0.49 -2.01 13.54
C TYR A 13 -0.61 -1.28 14.92
N VAL A 14 -1.39 -1.69 15.98
CA VAL A 14 -2.45 -2.74 16.17
C VAL A 14 -3.43 -2.60 17.44
N TYR A 15 -4.17 -3.66 17.85
CA TYR A 15 -5.30 -3.84 18.85
C TYR A 15 -5.41 -3.12 20.30
N GLY A 16 -6.49 -2.37 20.63
CA GLY A 16 -7.12 -1.97 21.98
C GLY A 16 -6.36 -1.87 23.35
N HIS A 17 -6.96 -1.64 24.55
CA HIS A 17 -8.36 -1.67 25.11
C HIS A 17 -8.64 -0.50 26.13
N VAL A 18 -9.24 -0.46 27.35
CA VAL A 18 -9.94 -1.36 28.33
C VAL A 18 -10.94 -0.56 29.26
N LEU A 19 -11.29 -1.02 30.49
CA LEU A 19 -12.47 -0.72 31.38
C LEU A 19 -12.15 0.00 32.75
N ASN A 20 -13.05 0.42 33.70
CA ASN A 20 -14.54 0.55 33.78
C ASN A 20 -15.11 1.53 34.88
N SER A 21 -16.35 2.04 34.65
CA SER A 21 -17.44 2.37 35.65
C SER A 21 -17.26 3.46 36.76
N HIS A 22 -18.28 4.09 37.39
CA HIS A 22 -19.65 4.54 37.04
C HIS A 22 -20.29 5.38 38.20
N LYS A 23 -20.99 6.51 37.92
CA LYS A 23 -22.37 6.87 38.42
C LYS A 23 -22.81 8.35 38.25
N VAL A 24 -23.92 8.53 37.50
CA VAL A 24 -25.12 9.37 37.78
C VAL A 24 -25.03 10.91 37.98
N HIS A 25 -25.51 11.62 36.94
CA HIS A 25 -26.25 12.92 36.89
C HIS A 25 -25.83 14.18 37.69
N THR A 26 -25.60 15.28 36.95
CA THR A 26 -26.49 16.47 36.98
C THR A 26 -26.36 17.27 35.67
N SER A 27 -27.27 18.22 35.41
CA SER A 27 -27.36 18.91 34.11
C SER A 27 -26.43 20.13 33.98
N THR A 28 -25.30 19.90 33.34
CA THR A 28 -24.56 20.88 32.53
C THR A 28 -24.15 20.18 31.23
N ALA A 29 -23.91 20.91 30.14
CA ALA A 29 -23.20 20.31 29.00
C ALA A 29 -21.85 19.80 29.53
N PRO A 30 -21.56 18.49 29.46
CA PRO A 30 -20.41 17.93 30.16
C PRO A 30 -19.12 18.52 29.56
N LEU A 31 -18.34 19.19 30.41
CA LEU A 31 -16.96 19.54 30.07
C LEU A 31 -16.26 18.22 29.75
N LEU A 32 -15.85 18.05 28.48
CA LEU A 32 -15.17 16.85 28.03
C LEU A 32 -13.96 16.61 28.92
N GLN A 33 -13.94 15.47 29.60
CA GLN A 33 -12.85 15.10 30.49
C GLN A 33 -11.55 15.09 29.67
N GLU A 34 -10.54 15.79 30.17
CA GLU A 34 -9.22 15.83 29.53
C GLU A 34 -8.69 14.40 29.37
N THR A 35 -8.39 14.01 28.13
CA THR A 35 -7.76 12.72 27.76
C THR A 35 -6.32 12.97 27.32
N GLY A 36 -5.59 11.91 27.00
CA GLY A 36 -4.41 12.02 26.12
C GLY A 36 -4.78 11.77 24.66
N LEU A 37 -3.75 11.69 23.81
CA LEU A 37 -3.90 11.45 22.37
C LEU A 37 -4.85 10.29 22.06
N TYR A 38 -5.71 10.49 21.06
CA TYR A 38 -6.69 9.52 20.55
C TYR A 38 -7.76 9.06 21.55
N GLY A 39 -7.77 9.64 22.77
CA GLY A 39 -8.63 9.26 23.89
C GLY A 39 -7.92 8.45 24.99
N PHE A 40 -6.66 8.06 24.83
CA PHE A 40 -5.93 7.27 25.83
C PHE A 40 -5.44 8.15 26.98
N ASN A 41 -5.86 7.87 28.22
CA ASN A 41 -5.48 8.67 29.40
C ASN A 41 -3.97 8.72 29.66
N HIS A 42 -3.22 7.70 29.25
CA HIS A 42 -1.75 7.68 29.31
C HIS A 42 -1.10 8.80 28.50
N LEU A 43 -1.61 9.04 27.29
CA LEU A 43 -0.95 9.84 26.25
C LEU A 43 -1.15 11.35 26.41
N LYS A 44 -1.30 11.82 27.65
CA LYS A 44 -1.35 13.26 28.00
C LYS A 44 0.00 13.96 27.87
N THR A 45 1.09 13.18 27.87
CA THR A 45 2.46 13.64 27.69
C THR A 45 3.24 12.62 26.85
N PRO A 46 4.36 12.99 26.21
CA PRO A 46 5.19 12.06 25.45
C PRO A 46 5.56 10.80 26.24
N LYS A 47 6.06 11.01 27.46
CA LYS A 47 6.52 9.95 28.38
C LYS A 47 5.38 9.04 28.89
N GLY A 48 4.12 9.41 28.64
CA GLY A 48 2.96 8.55 28.85
C GLY A 48 3.01 7.24 28.08
N PHE A 49 3.65 7.23 26.90
CA PHE A 49 3.91 6.01 26.13
C PHE A 49 4.67 4.94 26.94
N ARG A 50 5.61 5.34 27.82
CA ARG A 50 6.38 4.41 28.66
C ARG A 50 5.48 3.60 29.60
N ARG A 51 4.57 4.29 30.31
CA ARG A 51 3.63 3.61 31.21
C ARG A 51 2.57 2.84 30.45
N PHE A 52 2.15 3.31 29.27
CA PHE A 52 1.20 2.58 28.42
C PHE A 52 1.76 1.21 27.97
N VAL A 53 3.05 1.16 27.60
CA VAL A 53 3.78 -0.09 27.34
C VAL A 53 3.85 -0.97 28.59
N GLU A 54 4.11 -0.39 29.77
CA GLU A 54 4.24 -1.13 31.02
C GLU A 54 2.92 -1.73 31.50
N ASP A 55 1.83 -0.94 31.55
CA ASP A 55 0.48 -1.46 31.86
C ASP A 55 0.09 -2.58 30.89
N ALA A 56 0.42 -2.43 29.60
CA ALA A 56 0.13 -3.44 28.59
C ALA A 56 0.92 -4.74 28.80
N ILE A 57 2.20 -4.66 29.13
CA ILE A 57 3.05 -5.82 29.43
C ILE A 57 2.64 -6.47 30.76
N GLU A 58 2.35 -5.68 31.79
CA GLU A 58 1.87 -6.15 33.09
C GLU A 58 0.55 -6.94 32.92
N ARG A 59 -0.48 -6.33 32.32
CA ARG A 59 -1.78 -6.99 32.07
C ARG A 59 -1.65 -8.22 31.17
N SER A 60 -0.81 -8.17 30.15
CA SER A 60 -0.58 -9.32 29.27
C SER A 60 0.07 -10.48 30.02
N ASN A 61 1.02 -10.22 30.92
CA ASN A 61 1.65 -11.27 31.74
C ASN A 61 0.67 -11.90 32.75
N GLU A 62 -0.30 -11.16 33.29
CA GLU A 62 -1.41 -11.75 34.07
C GLU A 62 -2.20 -12.76 33.23
N LEU A 63 -2.58 -12.37 32.02
CA LEU A 63 -3.35 -13.22 31.09
C LEU A 63 -2.55 -14.43 30.60
N VAL A 64 -1.24 -14.27 30.32
CA VAL A 64 -0.33 -15.40 30.04
C VAL A 64 -0.26 -16.37 31.22
N THR A 65 -0.23 -15.86 32.46
CA THR A 65 -0.21 -16.68 33.68
C THR A 65 -1.53 -17.45 33.85
N PHE A 66 -2.67 -16.80 33.57
CA PHE A 66 -3.99 -17.43 33.56
C PHE A 66 -4.09 -18.53 32.49
N ILE A 67 -3.69 -18.25 31.24
CA ILE A 67 -3.68 -19.22 30.14
C ILE A 67 -2.76 -20.42 30.45
N SER A 68 -1.64 -20.18 31.15
CA SER A 68 -0.72 -21.25 31.59
C SER A 68 -1.35 -22.21 32.62
N GLY A 69 -2.46 -21.83 33.26
CA GLY A 69 -3.32 -22.72 34.04
C GLY A 69 -4.18 -23.68 33.19
N MET A 70 -4.12 -23.58 31.86
CA MET A 70 -4.89 -24.35 30.88
C MET A 70 -6.42 -24.35 31.11
N PRO A 71 -7.07 -23.16 31.20
CA PRO A 71 -8.52 -23.02 31.43
C PRO A 71 -9.37 -23.53 30.25
N SER A 72 -10.70 -23.31 30.26
CA SER A 72 -11.57 -23.78 29.17
C SER A 72 -11.27 -23.09 27.84
N ALA A 73 -11.65 -23.70 26.71
CA ALA A 73 -11.39 -23.13 25.39
C ALA A 73 -11.96 -21.70 25.21
N PRO A 74 -13.19 -21.36 25.63
CA PRO A 74 -13.68 -19.98 25.57
C PRO A 74 -12.83 -18.99 26.36
N GLU A 75 -12.35 -19.39 27.55
CA GLU A 75 -11.49 -18.56 28.40
C GLU A 75 -10.11 -18.34 27.77
N ILE A 76 -9.52 -19.37 27.15
CA ILE A 76 -8.26 -19.25 26.41
C ILE A 76 -8.41 -18.28 25.24
N ILE A 77 -9.46 -18.40 24.42
CA ILE A 77 -9.68 -17.53 23.26
C ILE A 77 -10.02 -16.10 23.68
N GLY A 78 -10.84 -15.91 24.72
CA GLY A 78 -11.13 -14.59 25.28
C GLY A 78 -9.89 -13.90 25.85
N ALA A 79 -9.05 -14.61 26.59
CA ALA A 79 -7.79 -14.09 27.12
C ALA A 79 -6.75 -13.82 26.03
N MET A 80 -6.68 -14.66 24.98
CA MET A 80 -5.80 -14.40 23.82
C MET A 80 -6.24 -13.17 23.03
N ASP A 81 -7.55 -12.96 22.84
CA ASP A 81 -8.07 -11.75 22.20
C ASP A 81 -7.87 -10.52 23.10
N GLU A 82 -7.90 -10.64 24.43
CA GLU A 82 -7.58 -9.52 25.36
C GLU A 82 -6.07 -9.21 25.44
N ILE A 83 -5.16 -10.20 25.46
CA ILE A 83 -3.70 -9.94 25.33
C ILE A 83 -3.44 -9.20 24.03
N SER A 84 -4.06 -9.67 22.96
CA SER A 84 -3.98 -9.01 21.67
C SER A 84 -4.54 -7.58 21.81
N ASP A 85 -5.74 -7.41 22.39
CA ASP A 85 -6.37 -6.12 22.78
C ASP A 85 -5.70 -5.42 23.98
N THR A 86 -4.40 -5.58 24.20
CA THR A 86 -3.71 -4.93 25.32
C THR A 86 -2.33 -4.48 24.91
N VAL A 87 -1.56 -5.39 24.32
CA VAL A 87 -0.20 -5.16 23.78
C VAL A 87 -0.18 -4.05 22.72
N CYS A 88 -1.33 -3.61 22.23
CA CYS A 88 -1.41 -3.25 20.84
C CYS A 88 -2.03 -1.88 20.54
N SER A 89 -2.98 -1.30 21.30
CA SER A 89 -3.27 0.14 21.12
C SER A 89 -2.04 0.97 21.45
N VAL A 90 -1.12 0.44 22.26
CA VAL A 90 0.24 0.92 22.40
C VAL A 90 0.90 1.13 21.02
N ILE A 91 0.87 0.13 20.13
CA ILE A 91 1.49 0.21 18.81
C ILE A 91 0.60 0.87 17.73
N ASP A 92 -0.74 0.72 17.67
CA ASP A 92 -1.57 1.48 16.68
C ASP A 92 -1.45 2.99 16.99
N SER A 93 -1.49 3.38 18.28
CA SER A 93 -1.32 4.78 18.68
C SER A 93 0.12 5.27 18.52
N ALA A 94 1.14 4.43 18.80
CA ALA A 94 2.54 4.80 18.56
C ALA A 94 2.84 4.95 17.07
N GLU A 95 2.33 4.07 16.20
CA GLU A 95 2.54 4.14 14.77
C GLU A 95 1.87 5.38 14.15
N LEU A 96 0.61 5.64 14.53
CA LEU A 96 -0.08 6.87 14.15
C LEU A 96 0.68 8.11 14.68
N CYS A 97 1.20 8.07 15.90
CA CYS A 97 2.01 9.17 16.47
C CYS A 97 3.29 9.40 15.65
N ARG A 98 4.07 8.34 15.36
CA ARG A 98 5.30 8.40 14.55
C ARG A 98 5.03 8.94 13.15
N ALA A 99 3.91 8.57 12.54
CA ALA A 99 3.49 9.01 11.22
C ALA A 99 2.97 10.46 11.16
N THR A 100 2.43 11.00 12.26
CA THR A 100 1.65 12.26 12.21
C THR A 100 2.06 13.37 13.17
N HIS A 101 2.67 13.06 14.31
CA HIS A 101 2.81 14.04 15.39
C HIS A 101 3.85 15.12 15.05
N PRO A 102 3.51 16.43 15.20
CA PRO A 102 4.43 17.51 14.84
C PRO A 102 5.64 17.56 15.78
N ASP A 103 5.40 17.51 17.09
CA ASP A 103 6.43 17.48 18.14
C ASP A 103 7.33 16.24 17.99
N ARG A 104 8.62 16.39 18.28
CA ARG A 104 9.61 15.32 18.23
C ARG A 104 9.62 14.45 19.48
N GLU A 105 9.39 15.00 20.68
CA GLU A 105 9.42 14.19 21.92
C GLU A 105 8.35 13.08 21.88
N PHE A 106 7.15 13.40 21.39
CA PHE A 106 6.08 12.42 21.13
C PHE A 106 6.45 11.35 20.10
N VAL A 107 7.18 11.71 19.02
CA VAL A 107 7.61 10.75 17.97
C VAL A 107 8.75 9.84 18.45
N GLU A 108 9.63 10.38 19.29
CA GLU A 108 10.75 9.66 19.91
C GLU A 108 10.24 8.66 20.97
N GLU A 109 9.43 9.11 21.93
CA GLU A 109 8.80 8.24 22.94
C GLU A 109 7.89 7.17 22.32
N ALA A 110 7.15 7.51 21.25
CA ALA A 110 6.37 6.53 20.48
C ALA A 110 7.26 5.52 19.72
N SER A 111 8.45 5.93 19.27
CA SER A 111 9.39 5.00 18.62
C SER A 111 9.99 4.02 19.62
N GLU A 112 10.41 4.49 20.80
CA GLU A 112 10.88 3.62 21.89
C GLU A 112 9.77 2.66 22.38
N ALA A 113 8.53 3.15 22.48
CA ALA A 113 7.39 2.30 22.80
C ALA A 113 7.12 1.24 21.74
N SER A 114 7.19 1.61 20.45
CA SER A 114 7.06 0.67 19.33
C SER A 114 8.17 -0.39 19.35
N LEU A 115 9.42 -0.04 19.68
CA LEU A 115 10.50 -1.02 19.84
C LEU A 115 10.26 -1.97 21.01
N ARG A 116 10.03 -1.45 22.22
CA ARG A 116 9.84 -2.24 23.45
C ARG A 116 8.62 -3.17 23.37
N ILE A 117 7.55 -2.74 22.70
CA ILE A 117 6.36 -3.59 22.55
C ILE A 117 6.54 -4.66 21.47
N ASN A 118 7.28 -4.39 20.38
CA ASN A 118 7.65 -5.41 19.39
C ASN A 118 8.54 -6.52 19.97
N GLU A 119 9.45 -6.19 20.90
CA GLU A 119 10.21 -7.19 21.66
C GLU A 119 9.29 -8.11 22.47
N TYR A 120 8.31 -7.54 23.18
CA TYR A 120 7.33 -8.32 23.94
C TYR A 120 6.38 -9.14 23.04
N ILE A 121 6.00 -8.62 21.87
CA ILE A 121 5.26 -9.36 20.84
C ILE A 121 6.06 -10.58 20.38
N HIS A 122 7.37 -10.48 20.21
CA HIS A 122 8.21 -11.63 19.87
C HIS A 122 8.25 -12.69 20.99
N HIS A 123 8.36 -12.26 22.25
CA HIS A 123 8.24 -13.16 23.40
C HIS A 123 6.88 -13.89 23.45
N LEU A 124 5.76 -13.19 23.24
CA LEU A 124 4.43 -13.83 23.18
C LEU A 124 4.32 -14.86 22.05
N ASN A 125 4.93 -14.60 20.89
CA ASN A 125 4.86 -15.49 19.74
C ASN A 125 5.83 -16.67 19.77
N THR A 126 6.81 -16.66 20.67
CA THR A 126 7.72 -17.79 20.94
C THR A 126 7.30 -18.59 22.18
N ASN A 127 6.28 -18.11 22.92
CA ASN A 127 5.78 -18.75 24.14
C ASN A 127 5.02 -20.07 23.83
N HIS A 128 5.69 -21.19 24.13
CA HIS A 128 5.14 -22.53 23.89
C HIS A 128 3.90 -22.85 24.75
N CYS A 129 3.72 -22.22 25.91
CA CYS A 129 2.53 -22.44 26.75
C CYS A 129 1.29 -21.83 26.09
N LEU A 130 1.39 -20.63 25.51
CA LEU A 130 0.31 -20.02 24.73
C LEU A 130 -0.03 -20.86 23.49
N TYR A 131 0.98 -21.36 22.78
CA TYR A 131 0.77 -22.25 21.63
C TYR A 131 0.02 -23.53 22.03
N MET A 132 0.48 -24.24 23.05
CA MET A 132 -0.19 -25.47 23.51
C MET A 132 -1.62 -25.21 24.05
N ALA A 133 -1.87 -24.05 24.67
CA ALA A 133 -3.20 -23.64 25.08
C ALA A 133 -4.13 -23.38 23.87
N VAL A 134 -3.65 -22.72 22.82
CA VAL A 134 -4.40 -22.51 21.58
C VAL A 134 -4.67 -23.83 20.84
N VAL A 135 -3.68 -24.74 20.77
CA VAL A 135 -3.87 -26.09 20.22
C VAL A 135 -4.95 -26.86 20.99
N LYS A 136 -4.93 -26.80 22.33
CA LYS A 136 -6.01 -27.36 23.17
C LYS A 136 -7.36 -26.73 22.81
N ALA A 137 -7.45 -25.40 22.71
CA ALA A 137 -8.71 -24.71 22.43
C ALA A 137 -9.31 -25.07 21.05
N GLU A 138 -8.48 -25.35 20.04
CA GLU A 138 -8.92 -25.83 18.71
C GLU A 138 -9.39 -27.30 18.75
N GLN A 139 -8.74 -28.14 19.57
CA GLN A 139 -9.20 -29.52 19.83
C GLN A 139 -10.52 -29.55 20.61
N ASP A 140 -10.68 -28.67 21.59
CA ASP A 140 -11.90 -28.44 22.37
C ASP A 140 -12.93 -27.55 21.63
N SER A 141 -12.85 -27.45 20.29
CA SER A 141 -13.70 -26.61 19.43
C SER A 141 -15.22 -26.81 19.60
N HIS A 142 -15.65 -27.97 20.09
CA HIS A 142 -17.04 -28.24 20.46
C HIS A 142 -17.58 -27.36 21.61
N LEU A 143 -16.70 -26.66 22.34
CA LEU A 143 -17.04 -25.66 23.37
C LEU A 143 -17.06 -24.21 22.84
N LEU A 144 -16.70 -24.00 21.57
CA LEU A 144 -16.52 -22.69 20.94
C LEU A 144 -17.66 -22.38 19.94
N ASN A 145 -18.04 -21.11 19.82
CA ASN A 145 -18.91 -20.64 18.72
C ASN A 145 -18.14 -20.61 17.38
N GLU A 146 -18.82 -20.45 16.24
CA GLU A 146 -18.18 -20.52 14.92
C GLU A 146 -17.04 -19.50 14.75
N GLU A 147 -17.21 -18.25 15.22
CA GLU A 147 -16.13 -17.26 15.14
C GLU A 147 -14.95 -17.66 16.02
N ALA A 148 -15.19 -18.09 17.26
CA ALA A 148 -14.16 -18.51 18.20
C ALA A 148 -13.37 -19.75 17.72
N GLN A 149 -14.02 -20.72 17.06
CA GLN A 149 -13.35 -21.85 16.41
C GLN A 149 -12.37 -21.35 15.34
N ARG A 150 -12.79 -20.36 14.53
CA ARG A 150 -11.94 -19.76 13.50
C ARG A 150 -10.83 -18.92 14.13
N VAL A 151 -11.06 -18.22 15.24
CA VAL A 151 -10.01 -17.52 16.00
C VAL A 151 -8.97 -18.50 16.54
N ALA A 152 -9.38 -19.63 17.12
CA ALA A 152 -8.46 -20.66 17.60
C ALA A 152 -7.54 -21.17 16.48
N HIS A 153 -8.15 -21.56 15.36
CA HIS A 153 -7.44 -22.01 14.15
C HIS A 153 -6.46 -20.97 13.60
N HIS A 154 -6.92 -19.72 13.44
CA HIS A 154 -6.07 -18.64 12.93
C HIS A 154 -4.97 -18.24 13.93
N LEU A 155 -5.22 -18.26 15.25
CA LEU A 155 -4.19 -18.06 16.27
C LEU A 155 -3.11 -19.13 16.20
N ARG A 156 -3.47 -20.42 16.02
CA ARG A 156 -2.50 -21.52 15.87
C ARG A 156 -1.64 -21.29 14.63
N LEU A 157 -2.25 -21.13 13.46
CA LEU A 157 -1.53 -20.86 12.21
C LEU A 157 -0.62 -19.62 12.32
N ASP A 158 -1.05 -18.59 13.06
CA ASP A 158 -0.28 -17.35 13.26
C ASP A 158 0.80 -17.44 14.34
N LEU A 159 0.90 -18.55 15.06
CA LEU A 159 2.07 -18.91 15.87
C LEU A 159 2.98 -19.86 15.06
N GLU A 160 2.39 -20.82 14.35
CA GLU A 160 3.10 -21.80 13.52
C GLU A 160 3.95 -21.15 12.41
N LYS A 161 3.48 -20.06 11.79
CA LYS A 161 4.24 -19.30 10.77
C LYS A 161 5.54 -18.65 11.28
N ALA A 162 5.76 -18.61 12.59
CA ALA A 162 7.03 -18.22 13.21
C ALA A 162 7.94 -19.42 13.53
N GLY A 163 7.54 -20.64 13.16
CA GLY A 163 8.29 -21.88 13.38
C GLY A 163 8.13 -22.51 14.76
N ILE A 164 7.21 -22.04 15.63
CA ILE A 164 7.09 -22.53 17.02
C ILE A 164 6.78 -24.04 17.15
N HIS A 165 6.28 -24.66 16.09
CA HIS A 165 5.96 -26.08 16.02
C HIS A 165 7.15 -26.95 15.59
N LEU A 166 8.25 -26.33 15.15
CA LEU A 166 9.44 -27.01 14.64
C LEU A 166 10.35 -27.49 15.80
N PRO A 167 11.13 -28.57 15.60
CA PRO A 167 12.25 -28.91 16.47
C PRO A 167 13.26 -27.76 16.56
N SER A 168 13.94 -27.61 17.71
CA SER A 168 14.86 -26.47 17.98
C SER A 168 15.84 -26.21 16.83
N GLU A 169 16.54 -27.23 16.32
CA GLU A 169 17.52 -27.10 15.23
C GLU A 169 16.91 -26.50 13.95
N GLN A 170 15.67 -26.87 13.62
CA GLN A 170 14.94 -26.32 12.48
C GLN A 170 14.45 -24.90 12.75
N LEU A 171 13.97 -24.62 13.96
CA LEU A 171 13.59 -23.27 14.41
C LEU A 171 14.80 -22.31 14.42
N ASP A 172 15.96 -22.75 14.88
CA ASP A 172 17.20 -21.97 14.91
C ASP A 172 17.65 -21.61 13.49
N ARG A 173 17.61 -22.57 12.54
CA ARG A 173 17.88 -22.30 11.12
C ARG A 173 16.81 -21.40 10.48
N ALA A 174 15.53 -21.61 10.79
CA ALA A 174 14.42 -20.78 10.33
C ALA A 174 14.53 -19.31 10.82
N ASN A 175 15.01 -19.11 12.05
CA ASN A 175 15.29 -17.79 12.61
C ASN A 175 16.48 -17.13 11.90
N GLN A 176 17.58 -17.87 11.69
CA GLN A 176 18.74 -17.37 10.94
C GLN A 176 18.36 -16.95 9.51
N LEU A 177 17.57 -17.76 8.81
CA LEU A 177 17.06 -17.44 7.48
C LEU A 177 16.13 -16.23 7.47
N ASN A 178 15.26 -16.06 8.47
CA ASN A 178 14.46 -14.82 8.59
C ASN A 178 15.34 -13.57 8.73
N MET A 179 16.43 -13.63 9.52
CA MET A 179 17.37 -12.52 9.64
C MET A 179 18.10 -12.22 8.32
N GLU A 180 18.56 -13.26 7.63
CA GLU A 180 19.21 -13.14 6.31
C GLU A 180 18.25 -12.55 5.26
N ILE A 181 17.02 -13.06 5.18
CA ILE A 181 15.97 -12.54 4.28
C ILE A 181 15.70 -11.05 4.57
N VAL A 182 15.56 -10.64 5.83
CA VAL A 182 15.33 -9.23 6.20
C VAL A 182 16.51 -8.35 5.79
N GLN A 183 17.75 -8.80 6.02
CA GLN A 183 18.95 -8.05 5.62
C GLN A 183 19.10 -7.95 4.09
N LEU A 184 18.82 -9.01 3.34
CA LEU A 184 18.81 -9.00 1.88
C LEU A 184 17.70 -8.09 1.31
N CYS A 185 16.50 -8.11 1.90
CA CYS A 185 15.42 -7.21 1.52
C CYS A 185 15.76 -5.73 1.79
N ARG A 186 16.51 -5.46 2.86
CA ARG A 186 17.04 -4.13 3.15
C ARG A 186 18.10 -3.71 2.13
N GLU A 187 19.13 -4.55 1.92
CA GLU A 187 20.22 -4.30 0.96
C GLU A 187 19.68 -4.03 -0.45
N PHE A 188 18.68 -4.82 -0.88
CA PHE A 188 18.03 -4.66 -2.18
C PHE A 188 17.39 -3.26 -2.35
N ASN A 189 16.68 -2.78 -1.33
CA ASN A 189 16.03 -1.47 -1.38
C ASN A 189 17.04 -0.30 -1.18
N GLU A 190 18.06 -0.48 -0.34
CA GLU A 190 19.15 0.49 -0.21
C GLU A 190 19.92 0.67 -1.53
N ASN A 191 20.20 -0.41 -2.26
CA ASN A 191 20.84 -0.35 -3.58
C ASN A 191 20.00 0.41 -4.62
N ILE A 192 18.67 0.30 -4.61
CA ILE A 192 17.78 1.07 -5.51
C ILE A 192 17.88 2.59 -5.27
N ILE A 193 18.11 2.99 -4.02
CA ILE A 193 18.23 4.39 -3.61
C ILE A 193 19.65 4.92 -3.86
N ASN A 194 20.67 4.09 -3.60
CA ASN A 194 22.09 4.48 -3.64
C ASN A 194 22.71 4.37 -5.05
N ASP A 195 22.28 3.42 -5.88
CA ASP A 195 22.64 3.31 -7.30
C ASP A 195 21.38 3.34 -8.20
N PRO A 196 20.73 4.51 -8.33
CA PRO A 196 19.59 4.69 -9.24
C PRO A 196 20.00 4.79 -10.72
N GLY A 197 21.29 4.59 -11.05
CA GLY A 197 21.90 4.93 -12.34
C GLY A 197 21.90 6.44 -12.64
N HIS A 198 22.63 6.82 -13.70
CA HIS A 198 22.60 8.20 -14.23
C HIS A 198 22.94 8.25 -15.72
N MET A 199 22.51 9.33 -16.39
CA MET A 199 22.86 9.61 -17.77
C MET A 199 23.33 11.07 -17.96
N ASP A 200 24.30 11.26 -18.86
CA ASP A 200 24.85 12.56 -19.22
C ASP A 200 24.42 12.95 -20.64
N ILE A 201 23.78 14.11 -20.78
CA ILE A 201 23.18 14.60 -22.03
C ILE A 201 23.83 15.91 -22.44
N PHE A 202 24.29 15.97 -23.70
CA PHE A 202 24.89 17.14 -24.33
C PHE A 202 24.34 17.32 -25.75
N PRO A 203 24.00 18.56 -26.18
CA PRO A 203 23.91 19.78 -25.38
C PRO A 203 22.71 19.80 -24.43
N ALA A 204 22.78 20.63 -23.39
CA ALA A 204 21.72 20.83 -22.40
C ALA A 204 20.36 21.30 -22.98
N SER A 205 20.33 21.77 -24.23
CA SER A 205 19.12 22.16 -24.96
C SER A 205 18.21 21.00 -25.36
N HIS A 206 18.70 19.75 -25.35
CA HIS A 206 17.88 18.58 -25.69
C HIS A 206 16.89 18.20 -24.58
N ILE A 207 17.07 18.70 -23.35
CA ILE A 207 16.14 18.51 -22.24
C ILE A 207 15.14 19.67 -22.17
N PRO A 208 13.82 19.42 -22.19
CA PRO A 208 12.80 20.46 -22.02
C PRO A 208 12.97 21.25 -20.72
N LYS A 209 12.77 22.57 -20.77
CA LYS A 209 12.92 23.47 -19.60
C LYS A 209 12.20 22.98 -18.34
N LYS A 210 11.02 22.35 -18.48
CA LYS A 210 10.25 21.81 -17.35
C LYS A 210 10.98 20.69 -16.58
N LEU A 211 11.92 19.98 -17.19
CA LEU A 211 12.74 18.95 -16.53
C LEU A 211 14.07 19.48 -15.97
N HIS A 212 14.41 20.76 -16.15
CA HIS A 212 15.71 21.30 -15.69
C HIS A 212 15.86 21.27 -14.15
N HIS A 213 14.75 21.15 -13.41
CA HIS A 213 14.78 21.01 -11.95
C HIS A 213 15.21 19.60 -11.47
N LEU A 214 15.15 18.58 -12.35
CA LEU A 214 15.64 17.22 -12.08
C LEU A 214 17.12 17.05 -12.46
N ALA A 215 17.72 18.07 -13.08
CA ALA A 215 18.97 17.93 -13.83
C ALA A 215 20.13 18.72 -13.21
N ARG A 216 21.25 18.05 -12.94
CA ARG A 216 22.50 18.69 -12.49
C ARG A 216 23.28 19.21 -13.71
N PRO A 217 23.64 20.50 -13.81
CA PRO A 217 24.44 21.00 -14.92
C PRO A 217 25.87 20.42 -14.89
N ILE A 218 26.35 20.01 -16.05
CA ILE A 218 27.70 19.49 -16.29
C ILE A 218 28.33 20.20 -17.50
N TYR A 219 29.66 20.10 -17.65
CA TYR A 219 30.39 20.74 -18.73
C TYR A 219 31.47 19.81 -19.29
N ARG A 220 31.63 19.79 -20.62
CA ARG A 220 32.74 19.10 -21.29
C ARG A 220 33.49 20.05 -22.22
N THR A 221 34.80 19.83 -22.40
CA THR A 221 35.60 20.58 -23.37
C THR A 221 35.48 19.91 -24.74
N THR A 222 35.08 20.67 -25.76
CA THR A 222 34.95 20.19 -27.14
C THR A 222 35.98 20.87 -28.04
N SER A 223 36.86 20.09 -28.65
CA SER A 223 37.86 20.57 -29.62
C SER A 223 37.22 20.86 -30.98
N GLY A 224 36.79 22.10 -31.21
CA GLY A 224 36.17 22.52 -32.47
C GLY A 224 37.19 22.86 -33.56
N ALA A 225 37.25 22.05 -34.62
CA ALA A 225 38.06 22.34 -35.81
C ALA A 225 37.30 23.27 -36.78
N PHE A 226 37.44 24.59 -36.60
CA PHE A 226 36.88 25.57 -37.54
C PHE A 226 37.77 25.72 -38.79
N GLY A 227 37.20 25.34 -39.95
CA GLY A 227 37.55 25.90 -41.27
C GLY A 227 39.03 26.05 -41.65
N GLY A 228 39.68 24.94 -42.01
CA GLY A 228 40.75 24.92 -43.04
C GLY A 228 42.04 25.70 -42.79
N SER A 229 42.28 26.26 -41.60
CA SER A 229 43.52 26.97 -41.27
C SER A 229 44.05 26.53 -39.90
N ALA A 230 45.35 26.22 -39.84
CA ALA A 230 45.92 25.36 -38.79
C ALA A 230 46.18 26.04 -37.42
N TRP A 231 45.62 27.23 -37.16
CA TRP A 231 46.07 28.11 -36.07
C TRP A 231 44.92 28.73 -35.23
N SER A 232 43.88 27.95 -34.89
CA SER A 232 43.03 28.27 -33.73
C SER A 232 42.32 27.03 -33.15
N MET A 233 42.83 26.49 -32.04
CA MET A 233 42.08 25.53 -31.21
C MET A 233 41.37 26.29 -30.09
N THR A 234 40.11 26.65 -30.31
CA THR A 234 39.25 27.24 -29.27
C THR A 234 38.59 26.14 -28.45
N ASN A 235 39.04 25.98 -27.20
CA ASN A 235 38.45 25.06 -26.22
C ASN A 235 37.06 25.56 -25.79
N MET A 236 36.02 25.19 -26.54
CA MET A 236 34.64 25.49 -26.15
C MET A 236 34.21 24.59 -24.98
N LYS A 237 33.56 25.18 -23.97
CA LYS A 237 32.91 24.44 -22.87
C LYS A 237 31.43 24.23 -23.23
N GLU A 238 31.10 23.04 -23.70
CA GLU A 238 29.71 22.67 -23.94
C GLU A 238 29.02 22.36 -22.61
N LYS A 239 27.85 22.98 -22.37
CA LYS A 239 27.00 22.67 -21.22
C LYS A 239 26.10 21.48 -21.53
N GLY A 240 26.10 20.50 -20.63
CA GLY A 240 25.17 19.38 -20.61
C GLY A 240 24.38 19.30 -19.31
N PHE A 241 23.63 18.22 -19.15
CA PHE A 241 22.90 17.85 -17.95
C PHE A 241 23.17 16.40 -17.57
N ARG A 242 23.46 16.15 -16.28
CA ARG A 242 23.38 14.83 -15.65
C ARG A 242 22.00 14.67 -15.03
N LEU A 243 21.34 13.57 -15.34
CA LEU A 243 20.06 13.16 -14.75
C LEU A 243 20.24 11.82 -14.03
N PRO A 244 19.71 11.63 -12.81
CA PRO A 244 19.53 10.30 -12.24
C PRO A 244 18.51 9.51 -13.06
N THR A 245 18.53 8.18 -12.94
CA THR A 245 17.53 7.30 -13.59
C THR A 245 16.60 6.61 -12.58
N ASP A 246 16.33 7.28 -11.46
CA ASP A 246 15.25 6.94 -10.51
C ASP A 246 13.88 6.88 -11.23
N PRO A 247 12.84 6.24 -10.64
CA PRO A 247 11.58 6.00 -11.34
C PRO A 247 10.87 7.27 -11.83
N ASN A 248 10.95 8.36 -11.06
CA ASN A 248 10.26 9.61 -11.36
C ASN A 248 10.98 10.38 -12.47
N THR A 249 12.31 10.47 -12.39
CA THR A 249 13.12 11.13 -13.41
C THR A 249 13.11 10.35 -14.72
N LEU A 250 13.22 9.01 -14.68
CA LEU A 250 13.16 8.16 -15.87
C LEU A 250 11.79 8.27 -16.57
N SER A 251 10.69 8.14 -15.82
CA SER A 251 9.33 8.30 -16.36
C SER A 251 9.16 9.68 -17.01
N SER A 252 9.63 10.74 -16.35
CA SER A 252 9.59 12.11 -16.88
C SER A 252 10.38 12.29 -18.18
N ILE A 253 11.55 11.64 -18.31
CA ILE A 253 12.35 11.66 -19.54
C ILE A 253 11.61 10.94 -20.67
N LEU A 254 11.13 9.71 -20.42
CA LEU A 254 10.43 8.91 -21.41
C LEU A 254 9.09 9.54 -21.86
N GLN A 255 8.40 10.25 -20.98
CA GLN A 255 7.16 10.96 -21.29
C GLN A 255 7.38 12.23 -22.12
N TRP A 256 8.43 13.02 -21.82
CA TRP A 256 8.52 14.42 -22.28
C TRP A 256 9.67 14.75 -23.22
N VAL A 257 10.68 13.90 -23.38
CA VAL A 257 11.80 14.16 -24.31
C VAL A 257 11.47 13.65 -25.71
N SER A 258 11.47 14.55 -26.70
CA SER A 258 11.14 14.23 -28.10
C SER A 258 12.23 13.44 -28.84
N ASP A 259 13.49 13.60 -28.45
CA ASP A 259 14.64 12.87 -28.99
C ASP A 259 14.56 11.37 -28.64
N ALA A 260 14.55 10.52 -29.67
CA ALA A 260 14.39 9.07 -29.53
C ALA A 260 15.67 8.38 -29.02
N GLU A 261 16.87 8.86 -29.38
CA GLU A 261 18.13 8.27 -28.90
C GLU A 261 18.39 8.65 -27.43
N ILE A 262 17.92 9.81 -26.98
CA ILE A 262 17.89 10.16 -25.55
C ILE A 262 16.91 9.26 -24.79
N ARG A 263 15.67 9.07 -25.27
CA ARG A 263 14.72 8.13 -24.62
C ARG A 263 15.28 6.71 -24.55
N LYS A 264 15.91 6.22 -25.62
CA LYS A 264 16.60 4.93 -25.70
C LYS A 264 17.74 4.82 -24.68
N THR A 265 18.61 5.83 -24.61
CA THR A 265 19.71 5.85 -23.63
C THR A 265 19.17 5.87 -22.20
N ALA A 266 18.13 6.65 -21.93
CA ALA A 266 17.46 6.72 -20.63
C ALA A 266 16.83 5.36 -20.24
N TYR A 267 16.09 4.74 -21.16
CA TYR A 267 15.47 3.44 -20.95
C TYR A 267 16.52 2.35 -20.68
N ILE A 268 17.62 2.31 -21.42
CA ILE A 268 18.68 1.31 -21.22
C ILE A 268 19.34 1.56 -19.86
N GLN A 269 19.99 2.72 -19.66
CA GLN A 269 20.73 3.04 -18.42
C GLN A 269 19.85 2.89 -17.18
N GLY A 270 18.62 3.40 -17.22
CA GLY A 270 17.68 3.30 -16.12
C GLY A 270 17.19 1.88 -15.84
N ASN A 271 17.11 0.99 -16.82
CA ASN A 271 16.77 -0.41 -16.56
C ASN A 271 18.01 -1.30 -16.37
N SER A 272 19.24 -0.80 -16.53
CA SER A 272 20.47 -1.55 -16.23
C SER A 272 20.89 -1.52 -14.76
N ALA A 273 20.42 -0.54 -13.97
CA ALA A 273 20.84 -0.33 -12.58
C ALA A 273 19.69 -0.53 -11.56
N PRO A 274 19.99 -0.95 -10.31
CA PRO A 274 21.32 -1.29 -9.78
C PRO A 274 21.75 -2.71 -10.19
N LEU A 275 23.02 -2.89 -10.57
CA LEU A 275 23.56 -4.21 -10.98
C LEU A 275 23.83 -5.15 -9.79
N GLY A 276 24.21 -4.61 -8.63
CA GLY A 276 24.50 -5.41 -7.44
C GLY A 276 23.31 -6.27 -6.98
N ASN A 277 22.10 -5.81 -7.27
CA ASN A 277 20.85 -6.48 -6.90
C ASN A 277 20.56 -7.79 -7.65
N LEU A 278 21.33 -8.14 -8.69
CA LEU A 278 21.29 -9.50 -9.25
C LEU A 278 21.68 -10.53 -8.17
N GLY A 279 22.90 -10.40 -7.63
CA GLY A 279 23.39 -11.30 -6.59
C GLY A 279 22.70 -11.16 -5.23
N VAL A 280 21.99 -10.07 -4.97
CA VAL A 280 21.11 -9.95 -3.78
C VAL A 280 19.80 -10.71 -4.01
N LEU A 281 19.21 -10.62 -5.21
CA LEU A 281 17.99 -11.33 -5.55
C LEU A 281 18.20 -12.85 -5.59
N ASP A 282 19.31 -13.32 -6.17
CA ASP A 282 19.63 -14.75 -6.25
C ASP A 282 19.75 -15.37 -4.84
N LYS A 283 20.44 -14.68 -3.91
CA LYS A 283 20.50 -15.07 -2.48
C LYS A 283 19.13 -15.03 -1.82
N LEU A 284 18.33 -13.99 -2.09
CA LEU A 284 17.01 -13.82 -1.48
C LEU A 284 16.05 -14.92 -1.92
N ILE A 285 16.12 -15.36 -3.19
CA ILE A 285 15.38 -16.51 -3.71
C ILE A 285 15.83 -17.79 -3.00
N ALA A 286 17.13 -18.05 -2.89
CA ALA A 286 17.67 -19.24 -2.24
C ALA A 286 17.27 -19.32 -0.75
N ALA A 287 17.51 -18.26 0.03
CA ALA A 287 17.16 -18.22 1.45
C ALA A 287 15.65 -18.36 1.69
N ARG A 288 14.81 -17.80 0.81
CA ARG A 288 13.35 -17.97 0.84
C ARG A 288 12.91 -19.39 0.51
N HIS A 289 13.54 -20.05 -0.46
CA HIS A 289 13.25 -21.42 -0.81
C HIS A 289 13.63 -22.38 0.33
N GLU A 290 14.80 -22.22 0.93
CA GLU A 290 15.22 -23.01 2.10
C GLU A 290 14.29 -22.78 3.31
N PHE A 291 13.90 -21.51 3.56
CA PHE A 291 12.94 -21.19 4.62
C PHE A 291 11.59 -21.89 4.38
N ALA A 292 11.07 -21.87 3.15
CA ALA A 292 9.81 -22.56 2.81
C ALA A 292 9.89 -24.07 3.03
N GLN A 293 10.99 -24.71 2.63
CA GLN A 293 11.22 -26.15 2.83
C GLN A 293 11.26 -26.53 4.32
N ILE A 294 11.90 -25.72 5.17
CA ILE A 294 11.90 -25.92 6.63
C ILE A 294 10.50 -25.74 7.22
N MET A 295 9.70 -24.82 6.67
CA MET A 295 8.30 -24.60 7.05
C MET A 295 7.33 -25.63 6.43
N GLY A 296 7.82 -26.67 5.75
CA GLY A 296 7.00 -27.75 5.18
C GLY A 296 6.35 -27.46 3.81
N HIS A 297 6.74 -26.36 3.15
CA HIS A 297 6.19 -25.91 1.87
C HIS A 297 7.12 -26.22 0.69
N SER A 298 6.54 -26.47 -0.50
CA SER A 298 7.33 -26.83 -1.69
C SER A 298 8.17 -25.66 -2.24
N SER A 299 7.68 -24.45 -2.04
CA SER A 299 8.27 -23.21 -2.54
C SER A 299 7.88 -22.01 -1.69
N TYR A 300 8.58 -20.88 -1.85
CA TYR A 300 8.21 -19.66 -1.14
C TYR A 300 6.89 -19.08 -1.67
N ALA A 301 6.56 -19.32 -2.94
CA ALA A 301 5.24 -19.01 -3.48
C ALA A 301 4.13 -19.79 -2.77
N ASP A 302 4.30 -21.10 -2.57
CA ASP A 302 3.36 -21.94 -1.81
C ASP A 302 3.16 -21.41 -0.38
N LEU A 303 4.25 -21.25 0.38
CA LEU A 303 4.23 -20.64 1.73
C LEU A 303 3.50 -19.28 1.76
N ALA A 304 3.72 -18.42 0.76
CA ALA A 304 3.11 -17.10 0.70
C ALA A 304 1.60 -17.14 0.44
N VAL A 305 1.15 -17.99 -0.50
CA VAL A 305 -0.27 -18.05 -0.93
C VAL A 305 -1.12 -19.01 -0.10
N HIS A 306 -0.52 -19.90 0.68
CA HIS A 306 -1.23 -20.90 1.50
C HIS A 306 -2.29 -20.30 2.44
N SER A 307 -2.12 -19.04 2.89
CA SER A 307 -3.12 -18.34 3.73
C SER A 307 -3.85 -17.19 3.02
N SER A 308 -3.96 -17.27 1.69
CA SER A 308 -4.72 -16.37 0.79
C SER A 308 -5.97 -17.08 0.22
N MET A 309 -6.86 -16.34 -0.46
CA MET A 309 -8.02 -16.93 -1.17
C MET A 309 -7.61 -17.79 -2.37
N ALA A 310 -6.44 -17.57 -2.96
CA ALA A 310 -5.94 -18.38 -4.07
C ALA A 310 -5.42 -19.76 -3.62
N SER A 311 -4.90 -19.84 -2.39
CA SER A 311 -4.51 -21.05 -1.65
C SER A 311 -3.45 -21.99 -2.26
N SER A 312 -3.13 -21.93 -3.56
CA SER A 312 -1.96 -22.61 -4.15
C SER A 312 -1.36 -21.85 -5.35
N PRO A 313 -0.05 -22.01 -5.65
CA PRO A 313 0.59 -21.37 -6.80
C PRO A 313 0.01 -21.79 -8.17
N ASP A 314 -0.56 -23.00 -8.27
CA ASP A 314 -1.18 -23.47 -9.52
C ASP A 314 -2.45 -22.68 -9.86
N VAL A 315 -3.28 -22.37 -8.86
CA VAL A 315 -4.46 -21.52 -9.05
C VAL A 315 -4.05 -20.12 -9.47
N VAL A 316 -2.99 -19.58 -8.85
CA VAL A 316 -2.40 -18.29 -9.21
C VAL A 316 -1.91 -18.26 -10.66
N LEU A 317 -1.04 -19.20 -11.03
CA LEU A 317 -0.45 -19.25 -12.37
C LEU A 317 -1.53 -19.50 -13.43
N SER A 318 -2.47 -20.40 -13.19
CA SER A 318 -3.59 -20.66 -14.11
C SER A 318 -4.42 -19.41 -14.38
N PHE A 319 -4.78 -18.66 -13.32
CA PHE A 319 -5.50 -17.39 -13.45
C PHE A 319 -4.70 -16.34 -14.24
N LEU A 320 -3.41 -16.18 -13.96
CA LEU A 320 -2.55 -15.20 -14.64
C LEU A 320 -2.35 -15.55 -16.11
N LEU A 321 -2.27 -16.84 -16.46
CA LEU A 321 -2.18 -17.31 -17.84
C LEU A 321 -3.49 -17.11 -18.60
N GLU A 322 -4.64 -17.49 -18.04
CA GLU A 322 -5.97 -17.24 -18.63
C GLU A 322 -6.19 -15.73 -18.86
N MET A 323 -5.91 -14.91 -17.85
CA MET A 323 -6.00 -13.45 -17.97
C MET A 323 -5.03 -12.87 -19.01
N SER A 324 -3.83 -13.43 -19.13
CA SER A 324 -2.88 -13.05 -20.20
C SER A 324 -3.47 -13.33 -21.58
N GLU A 325 -4.09 -14.48 -21.80
CA GLU A 325 -4.71 -14.84 -23.09
C GLU A 325 -5.93 -13.97 -23.40
N ILE A 326 -6.76 -13.66 -22.40
CA ILE A 326 -7.95 -12.80 -22.56
C ILE A 326 -7.56 -11.35 -22.89
N VAL A 327 -6.50 -10.82 -22.29
CA VAL A 327 -6.10 -9.40 -22.43
C VAL A 327 -5.18 -9.18 -23.65
N ARG A 328 -4.40 -10.19 -24.07
CA ARG A 328 -3.41 -10.07 -25.16
C ARG A 328 -3.97 -9.51 -26.48
N PRO A 329 -5.13 -9.94 -27.02
CA PRO A 329 -5.66 -9.38 -28.26
C PRO A 329 -5.84 -7.86 -28.19
N ARG A 330 -6.30 -7.36 -27.04
CA ARG A 330 -6.50 -5.91 -26.82
C ARG A 330 -5.17 -5.18 -26.66
N ALA A 331 -4.20 -5.77 -25.96
CA ALA A 331 -2.86 -5.20 -25.85
C ALA A 331 -2.16 -5.10 -27.23
N ASP A 332 -2.35 -6.10 -28.11
CA ASP A 332 -1.79 -6.11 -29.47
C ASP A 332 -2.50 -5.12 -30.42
N GLU A 333 -3.81 -4.86 -30.26
CA GLU A 333 -4.51 -3.75 -30.93
C GLU A 333 -3.93 -2.38 -30.51
N GLU A 334 -3.75 -2.19 -29.21
CA GLU A 334 -3.25 -0.96 -28.63
C GLU A 334 -1.80 -0.68 -29.05
N PHE A 335 -0.94 -1.70 -29.06
CA PHE A 335 0.41 -1.65 -29.62
C PHE A 335 0.42 -1.23 -31.10
N LYS A 336 -0.42 -1.86 -31.95
CA LYS A 336 -0.57 -1.50 -33.38
C LYS A 336 -1.04 -0.06 -33.56
N THR A 337 -1.90 0.44 -32.67
CA THR A 337 -2.40 1.82 -32.70
C THR A 337 -1.27 2.81 -32.40
N ILE A 338 -0.43 2.53 -31.41
CA ILE A 338 0.77 3.35 -31.11
C ILE A 338 1.79 3.29 -32.27
N TRP A 339 1.98 2.12 -32.88
CA TRP A 339 2.90 1.92 -34.01
C TRP A 339 2.47 2.71 -35.26
N ASN A 340 1.18 2.69 -35.60
CA ASN A 340 0.61 3.51 -36.68
C ASN A 340 0.83 5.02 -36.40
N PHE A 341 0.46 5.48 -35.20
CA PHE A 341 0.63 6.88 -34.80
C PHE A 341 2.09 7.34 -34.83
N LYS A 342 3.05 6.47 -34.46
CA LYS A 342 4.49 6.74 -34.61
C LYS A 342 4.88 6.96 -36.08
N ARG A 343 4.41 6.12 -37.01
CA ARG A 343 4.73 6.21 -38.45
C ARG A 343 4.12 7.45 -39.10
N GLU A 344 2.88 7.78 -38.75
CA GLU A 344 2.22 9.02 -39.18
C GLU A 344 2.97 10.27 -38.69
N ARG A 345 3.41 10.27 -37.42
CA ARG A 345 4.16 11.38 -36.81
C ARG A 345 5.60 11.53 -37.33
N SER A 346 6.28 10.44 -37.68
CA SER A 346 7.68 10.46 -38.11
C SER A 346 7.86 10.69 -39.61
N GLY A 347 6.81 10.45 -40.41
CA GLY A 347 6.90 10.39 -41.88
C GLY A 347 7.71 9.19 -42.40
N GLN A 348 8.13 8.27 -41.51
CA GLN A 348 8.94 7.12 -41.89
C GLN A 348 8.05 5.90 -42.14
N LEU A 349 8.02 5.45 -43.40
CA LEU A 349 7.34 4.21 -43.79
C LEU A 349 7.93 2.97 -43.09
N TYR A 350 9.21 3.02 -42.71
CA TYR A 350 9.93 1.94 -42.05
C TYR A 350 10.54 2.45 -40.74
N GLY A 351 10.05 1.91 -39.62
CA GLY A 351 10.52 2.21 -38.27
C GLY A 351 9.72 1.36 -37.30
N ASP A 352 10.41 0.59 -36.45
CA ASP A 352 9.76 -0.27 -35.46
C ASP A 352 9.32 0.53 -34.22
N LEU A 353 8.42 -0.01 -33.39
CA LEU A 353 8.02 0.60 -32.13
C LEU A 353 8.82 -0.04 -30.98
N GLU A 354 9.71 0.74 -30.36
CA GLU A 354 10.65 0.23 -29.36
C GLU A 354 10.21 0.60 -27.92
N PRO A 355 10.62 -0.13 -26.87
CA PRO A 355 10.09 0.07 -25.52
C PRO A 355 10.26 1.47 -24.91
N TRP A 356 11.23 2.25 -25.40
CA TRP A 356 11.43 3.66 -25.01
C TRP A 356 10.52 4.67 -25.73
N ASP A 357 9.65 4.20 -26.63
CA ASP A 357 8.68 5.02 -27.35
C ASP A 357 7.27 4.99 -26.71
N GLU A 358 6.94 3.95 -25.92
CA GLU A 358 5.60 3.77 -25.33
C GLU A 358 5.11 5.02 -24.60
N THR A 359 5.81 5.44 -23.54
CA THR A 359 5.41 6.55 -22.68
C THR A 359 5.28 7.87 -23.44
N TYR A 360 6.12 8.08 -24.45
CA TYR A 360 6.11 9.30 -25.27
C TYR A 360 4.88 9.38 -26.17
N PHE A 361 4.65 8.36 -27.00
CA PHE A 361 3.52 8.40 -27.93
C PHE A 361 2.18 8.25 -27.20
N THR A 362 2.08 7.37 -26.20
CA THR A 362 0.83 7.22 -25.42
C THR A 362 0.44 8.51 -24.70
N ALA A 363 1.39 9.26 -24.11
CA ALA A 363 1.12 10.55 -23.49
C ALA A 363 0.62 11.60 -24.50
N ILE A 364 1.23 11.68 -25.69
CA ILE A 364 0.77 12.65 -26.71
C ILE A 364 -0.57 12.22 -27.32
N MET A 365 -0.84 10.92 -27.47
CA MET A 365 -2.14 10.41 -27.94
C MET A 365 -3.24 10.72 -26.92
N LYS A 366 -3.01 10.52 -25.61
CA LYS A 366 -3.95 10.92 -24.55
C LYS A 366 -4.19 12.43 -24.54
N SER A 367 -3.13 13.22 -24.67
CA SER A 367 -3.21 14.69 -24.74
C SER A 367 -4.00 15.18 -25.96
N ALA A 368 -3.80 14.57 -27.13
CA ALA A 368 -4.48 14.96 -28.37
C ALA A 368 -5.94 14.48 -28.47
N ALA A 369 -6.31 13.41 -27.75
CA ALA A 369 -7.65 12.82 -27.82
C ALA A 369 -8.66 13.45 -26.85
N TYR A 370 -8.21 14.09 -25.76
CA TYR A 370 -9.09 14.46 -24.65
C TYR A 370 -8.92 15.88 -24.06
N ASP A 371 -7.89 16.62 -24.47
CA ASP A 371 -7.62 18.04 -24.09
C ASP A 371 -7.79 18.35 -22.58
N LEU A 372 -7.23 17.48 -21.73
CA LEU A 372 -7.39 17.54 -20.28
C LEU A 372 -6.33 18.44 -19.62
N ASP A 373 -6.73 19.66 -19.26
CA ASP A 373 -5.98 20.47 -18.29
C ASP A 373 -6.27 19.99 -16.86
N SER A 374 -5.24 19.52 -16.15
CA SER A 374 -5.36 19.00 -14.79
C SER A 374 -5.78 20.06 -13.77
N SER A 375 -5.47 21.34 -14.00
CA SER A 375 -5.91 22.44 -13.14
C SER A 375 -7.40 22.75 -13.31
N VAL A 376 -7.92 22.63 -14.54
CA VAL A 376 -9.36 22.71 -14.83
C VAL A 376 -10.09 21.53 -14.18
N VAL A 377 -9.55 20.31 -14.24
CA VAL A 377 -10.13 19.16 -13.53
C VAL A 377 -10.13 19.39 -12.01
N ALA A 378 -8.99 19.77 -11.42
CA ALA A 378 -8.85 19.98 -9.96
C ALA A 378 -9.77 21.08 -9.41
N SER A 379 -10.15 22.06 -10.24
CA SER A 379 -11.06 23.14 -9.85
C SER A 379 -12.46 22.67 -9.41
N PHE A 380 -12.89 21.46 -9.79
CA PHE A 380 -14.15 20.83 -9.36
C PHE A 380 -14.04 19.98 -8.09
N PHE A 381 -12.84 19.86 -7.50
CA PHE A 381 -12.59 18.99 -6.34
C PHE A 381 -11.98 19.72 -5.12
N PRO A 382 -12.64 20.76 -4.56
CA PRO A 382 -12.35 21.22 -3.21
C PRO A 382 -12.47 20.08 -2.18
N LEU A 383 -11.46 19.92 -1.34
CA LEU A 383 -11.40 18.88 -0.30
C LEU A 383 -12.68 18.79 0.56
N SER A 384 -13.29 19.92 0.92
CA SER A 384 -14.54 19.96 1.68
C SER A 384 -15.72 19.33 0.92
N GLN A 385 -15.84 19.58 -0.39
CA GLN A 385 -16.88 18.95 -1.22
C GLN A 385 -16.61 17.46 -1.39
N CYS A 386 -15.35 17.05 -1.56
CA CYS A 386 -14.98 15.64 -1.62
C CYS A 386 -15.41 14.89 -0.35
N LEU A 387 -15.30 15.50 0.84
CA LEU A 387 -15.82 14.92 2.09
C LEU A 387 -17.35 14.83 2.13
N GLU A 388 -18.09 15.81 1.62
CA GLU A 388 -19.55 15.65 1.47
C GLU A 388 -19.90 14.51 0.49
N GLY A 389 -19.09 14.28 -0.54
CA GLY A 389 -19.20 13.10 -1.42
C GLY A 389 -19.04 11.78 -0.67
N LEU A 390 -18.11 11.69 0.29
CA LEU A 390 -17.94 10.52 1.15
C LEU A 390 -19.16 10.29 2.06
N LYS A 391 -19.72 11.38 2.64
CA LYS A 391 -20.94 11.31 3.47
C LYS A 391 -22.13 10.77 2.67
N VAL A 392 -22.40 11.36 1.49
CA VAL A 392 -23.49 10.95 0.60
C VAL A 392 -23.35 9.48 0.17
N LEU A 393 -22.12 9.00 -0.06
CA LEU A 393 -21.90 7.58 -0.36
C LEU A 393 -22.20 6.67 0.83
N ALA A 394 -21.76 7.00 2.04
CA ALA A 394 -22.00 6.16 3.21
C ALA A 394 -23.50 6.09 3.57
N GLU A 395 -24.19 7.22 3.52
CA GLU A 395 -25.64 7.31 3.71
C GLU A 395 -26.40 6.50 2.64
N SER A 396 -26.04 6.66 1.36
CA SER A 396 -26.71 5.99 0.24
C SER A 396 -26.45 4.48 0.15
N LEU A 397 -25.34 3.99 0.70
CA LEU A 397 -24.93 2.58 0.61
C LEU A 397 -25.21 1.77 1.87
N PHE A 398 -25.20 2.40 3.05
CA PHE A 398 -25.27 1.71 4.35
C PHE A 398 -26.25 2.36 5.35
N GLY A 399 -26.95 3.44 4.98
CA GLY A 399 -27.88 4.14 5.89
C GLY A 399 -27.20 4.91 7.03
N VAL A 400 -25.89 5.11 6.96
CA VAL A 400 -25.08 5.71 8.04
C VAL A 400 -24.77 7.18 7.79
N THR A 401 -24.77 7.97 8.85
CA THR A 401 -24.51 9.41 8.84
C THR A 401 -23.22 9.76 9.57
N PHE A 402 -22.68 10.95 9.32
CA PHE A 402 -21.46 11.44 9.96
C PHE A 402 -21.78 12.55 10.97
N HIS A 403 -21.66 12.23 12.26
CA HIS A 403 -21.83 13.18 13.34
C HIS A 403 -20.48 13.78 13.73
N HIS A 404 -20.33 15.10 13.58
CA HIS A 404 -19.13 15.80 14.05
C HIS A 404 -19.07 15.78 15.58
N ILE A 405 -17.96 15.28 16.13
CA ILE A 405 -17.76 15.19 17.58
C ILE A 405 -16.64 16.16 17.99
N PRO A 406 -16.86 16.98 19.03
CA PRO A 406 -15.79 17.81 19.60
C PRO A 406 -14.68 16.93 20.20
N LEU A 407 -13.44 17.23 19.83
CA LEU A 407 -12.24 16.65 20.43
C LEU A 407 -12.13 17.10 21.90
N ALA A 408 -11.86 16.17 22.80
CA ALA A 408 -11.58 16.48 24.20
C ALA A 408 -10.22 17.20 24.35
N PRO A 409 -10.00 17.95 25.44
CA PRO A 409 -8.69 18.51 25.75
C PRO A 409 -7.64 17.40 25.82
N GLY A 410 -6.54 17.57 25.07
CA GLY A 410 -5.45 16.58 24.95
C GLY A 410 -5.66 15.46 23.92
N GLU A 411 -6.84 15.35 23.30
CA GLU A 411 -7.17 14.23 22.39
C GLU A 411 -6.47 14.30 21.03
N SER A 412 -6.17 15.51 20.53
CA SER A 412 -5.65 15.72 19.17
C SER A 412 -4.16 16.07 19.13
N TRP A 413 -3.47 15.51 18.13
CA TRP A 413 -2.08 15.79 17.78
C TRP A 413 -1.89 17.04 16.90
N HIS A 414 -2.95 17.59 16.30
CA HIS A 414 -2.84 18.76 15.42
C HIS A 414 -4.18 19.55 15.28
N PRO A 415 -4.18 20.89 15.26
CA PRO A 415 -5.42 21.69 15.19
C PRO A 415 -6.28 21.51 13.93
N ASP A 416 -5.74 20.94 12.85
CA ASP A 416 -6.50 20.62 11.62
C ASP A 416 -7.20 19.26 11.65
N VAL A 417 -7.05 18.46 12.71
CA VAL A 417 -7.71 17.15 12.85
C VAL A 417 -9.20 17.36 13.17
N ILE A 418 -10.07 16.61 12.49
CA ILE A 418 -11.52 16.61 12.74
C ILE A 418 -11.92 15.21 13.20
N LYS A 419 -12.73 15.10 14.26
CA LYS A 419 -13.35 13.84 14.68
C LYS A 419 -14.79 13.75 14.21
N VAL A 420 -15.19 12.57 13.75
CA VAL A 420 -16.58 12.21 13.44
C VAL A 420 -16.90 10.84 14.03
N ALA A 421 -18.13 10.63 14.49
CA ALA A 421 -18.71 9.30 14.62
C ALA A 421 -19.41 8.91 13.32
N LEU A 422 -19.36 7.63 12.99
CA LEU A 422 -20.25 7.01 12.02
C LEU A 422 -21.49 6.51 12.77
N HIS A 423 -22.69 6.93 12.38
CA HIS A 423 -23.92 6.70 13.16
C HIS A 423 -25.00 6.02 12.30
N HIS A 424 -25.61 4.95 12.80
CA HIS A 424 -26.78 4.30 12.19
C HIS A 424 -28.03 4.57 13.04
N PRO A 425 -29.19 4.92 12.45
CA PRO A 425 -30.41 5.25 13.20
C PRO A 425 -30.85 4.20 14.23
N ASP A 426 -30.64 2.92 13.94
CA ASP A 426 -31.10 1.81 14.79
C ASP A 426 -30.01 1.17 15.66
N GLU A 427 -28.71 1.35 15.33
CA GLU A 427 -27.59 0.80 16.12
C GLU A 427 -26.90 1.84 17.03
N GLY A 428 -27.09 3.13 16.75
CA GLY A 428 -26.35 4.21 17.41
C GLY A 428 -25.00 4.49 16.73
N ASP A 429 -23.98 4.83 17.52
CA ASP A 429 -22.64 5.10 17.01
C ASP A 429 -21.89 3.78 16.71
N LEU A 430 -21.42 3.64 15.47
CA LEU A 430 -20.76 2.43 14.95
C LEU A 430 -19.23 2.43 15.15
N GLY A 431 -18.65 3.60 15.40
CA GLY A 431 -17.21 3.80 15.47
C GLY A 431 -16.80 5.25 15.23
N TYR A 432 -15.53 5.55 15.50
CA TYR A 432 -14.97 6.91 15.46
C TYR A 432 -13.86 7.03 14.43
N LEU A 433 -13.91 8.11 13.65
CA LEU A 433 -12.95 8.42 12.60
C LEU A 433 -12.33 9.81 12.85
N TYR A 434 -11.00 9.85 12.92
CA TYR A 434 -10.23 11.09 12.82
C TYR A 434 -9.84 11.36 11.36
N LEU A 435 -10.00 12.60 10.92
CA LEU A 435 -9.62 13.08 9.59
C LEU A 435 -8.42 14.03 9.73
N ASP A 436 -7.25 13.63 9.22
CA ASP A 436 -6.02 14.44 9.20
C ASP A 436 -5.50 14.55 7.77
N LEU A 437 -6.11 15.44 6.98
CA LEU A 437 -6.05 15.37 5.51
C LEU A 437 -5.04 16.32 4.86
N LYS A 438 -4.52 17.30 5.62
CA LYS A 438 -3.65 18.37 5.08
C LYS A 438 -2.17 18.02 5.18
N SER A 439 -1.39 18.53 4.24
CA SER A 439 0.06 18.48 4.23
C SER A 439 0.67 19.34 5.34
N ARG A 440 1.66 18.82 6.07
CA ARG A 440 2.53 19.60 6.96
C ARG A 440 3.95 19.02 6.99
N LYS A 441 4.91 19.83 7.41
CA LYS A 441 6.31 19.40 7.57
C LYS A 441 6.40 18.22 8.56
N ASN A 442 7.25 17.24 8.26
CA ASN A 442 7.51 16.03 9.06
C ASN A 442 6.31 15.07 9.27
N LYS A 443 5.23 15.19 8.49
CA LYS A 443 4.14 14.19 8.43
C LYS A 443 4.45 13.12 7.37
N HIS A 444 3.89 11.93 7.53
CA HIS A 444 3.87 10.87 6.52
C HIS A 444 3.38 11.40 5.15
N PRO A 445 4.09 11.11 4.04
CA PRO A 445 3.85 11.79 2.76
C PRO A 445 2.72 11.18 1.91
N VAL A 446 2.33 9.93 2.18
CA VAL A 446 1.26 9.20 1.47
C VAL A 446 -0.03 9.24 2.29
N CYS A 447 -1.20 9.19 1.65
CA CYS A 447 -2.43 8.94 2.39
C CYS A 447 -2.51 7.48 2.86
N ALA A 448 -3.06 7.24 4.05
CA ALA A 448 -3.29 5.91 4.60
C ALA A 448 -4.40 5.90 5.67
N HIS A 449 -5.14 4.80 5.75
CA HIS A 449 -5.95 4.39 6.89
C HIS A 449 -5.08 3.78 8.00
N PHE A 450 -5.18 4.34 9.19
CA PHE A 450 -4.62 3.79 10.43
C PHE A 450 -5.76 3.28 11.33
N ALA A 451 -5.59 2.10 11.91
CA ALA A 451 -6.38 1.73 13.07
C ALA A 451 -5.80 2.40 14.33
N ILE A 452 -6.63 2.52 15.37
CA ILE A 452 -6.28 2.98 16.73
C ILE A 452 -6.76 1.93 17.75
N LYS A 453 -7.92 1.34 17.45
CA LYS A 453 -8.64 0.32 18.22
C LYS A 453 -9.62 -0.37 17.28
N GLY A 454 -9.76 -1.68 17.33
CA GLY A 454 -10.76 -2.39 16.52
C GLY A 454 -12.10 -2.51 17.23
N GLY A 455 -13.03 -3.24 16.62
CA GLY A 455 -14.26 -3.68 17.24
C GLY A 455 -14.13 -5.08 17.86
N ARG A 456 -14.75 -5.29 19.03
CA ARG A 456 -14.97 -6.62 19.65
C ARG A 456 -16.10 -6.59 20.66
N ARG A 457 -16.69 -7.76 20.91
CA ARG A 457 -17.63 -7.96 22.01
C ARG A 457 -16.89 -7.97 23.34
N LEU A 458 -17.38 -7.18 24.29
CA LEU A 458 -16.93 -7.13 25.68
C LEU A 458 -17.78 -8.02 26.58
N SER A 459 -19.07 -8.09 26.28
CA SER A 459 -20.04 -9.01 26.89
C SER A 459 -21.28 -9.12 25.98
N GLU A 460 -22.27 -9.94 26.34
CA GLU A 460 -23.57 -10.01 25.65
C GLU A 460 -24.20 -8.63 25.39
N THR A 461 -23.96 -7.65 26.27
CA THR A 461 -24.57 -6.31 26.23
C THR A 461 -23.58 -5.17 25.95
N ASP A 462 -22.30 -5.45 25.70
CA ASP A 462 -21.26 -4.43 25.55
C ASP A 462 -20.32 -4.74 24.38
N TYR A 463 -19.97 -3.72 23.60
CA TYR A 463 -19.18 -3.82 22.38
C TYR A 463 -18.21 -2.65 22.29
N GLN A 464 -16.91 -2.97 22.20
CA GLN A 464 -15.88 -1.96 21.92
C GLN A 464 -16.09 -1.45 20.50
N LEU A 465 -16.35 -0.14 20.36
CA LEU A 465 -16.45 0.49 19.04
C LEU A 465 -15.05 0.71 18.43
N PRO A 466 -14.88 0.44 17.11
CA PRO A 466 -13.64 0.72 16.40
C PRO A 466 -13.31 2.21 16.36
N ILE A 467 -12.01 2.52 16.41
CA ILE A 467 -11.45 3.87 16.28
C ILE A 467 -10.36 3.82 15.22
N VAL A 468 -10.43 4.72 14.24
CA VAL A 468 -9.52 4.79 13.08
C VAL A 468 -9.14 6.23 12.74
N ALA A 469 -8.05 6.43 12.00
CA ALA A 469 -7.65 7.71 11.44
C ALA A 469 -7.40 7.61 9.93
N LEU A 470 -7.98 8.54 9.17
CA LEU A 470 -7.74 8.74 7.74
C LEU A 470 -6.74 9.89 7.59
N VAL A 471 -5.49 9.56 7.25
CA VAL A 471 -4.38 10.50 7.26
C VAL A 471 -3.92 10.75 5.83
N CYS A 472 -4.24 11.91 5.23
CA CYS A 472 -3.78 12.31 3.89
C CYS A 472 -2.80 13.50 3.93
N ASN A 473 -2.10 13.74 2.84
CA ASN A 473 -1.05 14.77 2.72
C ASN A 473 -1.39 15.84 1.64
N PHE A 474 -2.67 16.23 1.52
CA PHE A 474 -3.13 17.13 0.46
C PHE A 474 -2.70 18.58 0.67
N LEU A 475 -2.40 19.30 -0.42
CA LEU A 475 -1.80 20.63 -0.35
C LEU A 475 -2.72 21.67 0.31
N GLY A 476 -2.22 22.27 1.39
CA GLY A 476 -2.93 23.25 2.22
C GLY A 476 -2.98 24.69 1.68
N SER A 477 -3.30 24.90 0.40
CA SER A 477 -3.52 26.26 -0.13
C SER A 477 -4.94 26.77 0.18
N LYS A 478 -5.04 28.02 0.66
CA LYS A 478 -6.31 28.76 0.81
C LYS A 478 -6.60 29.54 -0.49
N PRO A 479 -7.86 29.79 -0.87
CA PRO A 479 -9.09 29.58 -0.08
C PRO A 479 -9.59 28.14 -0.02
N ALA A 480 -9.26 27.28 -0.98
CA ALA A 480 -9.67 25.88 -1.02
C ALA A 480 -8.50 24.97 -1.41
N SER A 481 -8.26 23.91 -0.62
CA SER A 481 -7.41 22.81 -1.04
C SER A 481 -8.10 22.07 -2.17
N LEU A 482 -7.66 22.32 -3.40
CA LEU A 482 -8.11 21.63 -4.60
C LEU A 482 -7.35 20.31 -4.75
N LEU A 483 -8.06 19.22 -4.97
CA LEU A 483 -7.48 17.90 -5.22
C LEU A 483 -7.38 17.66 -6.72
N ASN A 484 -6.25 17.13 -7.19
CA ASN A 484 -6.21 16.47 -8.48
C ASN A 484 -7.12 15.23 -8.44
N HIS A 485 -7.64 14.78 -9.59
CA HIS A 485 -8.59 13.67 -9.58
C HIS A 485 -8.00 12.36 -9.01
N TRP A 486 -6.69 12.12 -9.18
CA TRP A 486 -6.01 10.99 -8.53
C TRP A 486 -5.97 11.11 -7.00
N GLU A 487 -5.89 12.31 -6.42
CA GLU A 487 -6.00 12.54 -4.98
C GLU A 487 -7.42 12.25 -4.46
N VAL A 488 -8.44 12.46 -5.30
CA VAL A 488 -9.83 12.05 -5.02
C VAL A 488 -9.97 10.52 -5.07
N GLU A 489 -9.37 9.86 -6.06
CA GLU A 489 -9.34 8.38 -6.15
C GLU A 489 -8.63 7.76 -4.93
N THR A 490 -7.50 8.35 -4.48
CA THR A 490 -6.83 7.98 -3.22
C THR A 490 -7.70 8.22 -2.00
N LEU A 491 -8.33 9.40 -1.86
CA LEU A 491 -9.22 9.72 -0.73
C LEU A 491 -10.37 8.71 -0.61
N PHE A 492 -10.97 8.33 -1.74
CA PHE A 492 -12.07 7.37 -1.78
C PHE A 492 -11.58 5.95 -1.45
N HIS A 493 -10.43 5.54 -1.96
CA HIS A 493 -9.79 4.26 -1.66
C HIS A 493 -9.56 4.07 -0.15
N GLU A 494 -8.88 5.03 0.49
CA GLU A 494 -8.58 5.00 1.93
C GLU A 494 -9.85 5.10 2.80
N PHE A 495 -10.87 5.82 2.33
CA PHE A 495 -12.18 5.84 2.97
C PHE A 495 -12.91 4.48 2.90
N GLY A 496 -12.68 3.71 1.84
CA GLY A 496 -13.14 2.33 1.74
C GLY A 496 -12.53 1.42 2.83
N HIS A 497 -11.26 1.61 3.17
CA HIS A 497 -10.64 0.94 4.33
C HIS A 497 -11.22 1.43 5.66
N ALA A 498 -11.46 2.74 5.81
CA ALA A 498 -12.08 3.29 7.01
C ALA A 498 -13.49 2.72 7.25
N LEU A 499 -14.33 2.64 6.22
CA LEU A 499 -15.65 2.01 6.34
C LEU A 499 -15.57 0.49 6.59
N HIS A 500 -14.61 -0.22 5.99
CA HIS A 500 -14.37 -1.64 6.28
C HIS A 500 -14.08 -1.87 7.77
N SER A 501 -13.34 -0.96 8.42
CA SER A 501 -13.10 -0.98 9.86
C SER A 501 -14.32 -0.56 10.70
N LEU A 502 -15.00 0.53 10.35
CA LEU A 502 -16.10 1.12 11.15
C LEU A 502 -17.39 0.29 11.11
N LEU A 503 -17.66 -0.41 9.99
CA LEU A 503 -18.82 -1.27 9.82
C LEU A 503 -18.57 -2.71 10.32
N SER A 504 -17.41 -2.98 10.92
CA SER A 504 -17.07 -4.31 11.43
C SER A 504 -17.86 -4.66 12.71
N ARG A 505 -18.31 -5.91 12.81
CA ARG A 505 -19.16 -6.44 13.90
C ARG A 505 -18.73 -7.85 14.32
N THR A 506 -17.42 -8.06 14.44
CA THR A 506 -16.84 -9.34 14.88
C THR A 506 -16.91 -9.47 16.39
N ASP A 507 -17.15 -10.68 16.90
CA ASP A 507 -17.11 -10.98 18.34
C ASP A 507 -15.70 -10.76 18.90
N TYR A 508 -14.69 -11.18 18.14
CA TYR A 508 -13.27 -11.06 18.50
C TYR A 508 -12.60 -10.00 17.64
N GLN A 509 -11.66 -9.26 18.21
CA GLN A 509 -10.96 -8.23 17.45
C GLN A 509 -9.92 -8.83 16.50
N HIS A 510 -9.63 -10.13 16.62
CA HIS A 510 -8.82 -10.91 15.67
C HIS A 510 -9.24 -10.75 14.21
N PHE A 511 -10.55 -10.67 13.93
CA PHE A 511 -11.09 -10.50 12.58
C PHE A 511 -11.59 -9.08 12.28
N SER A 512 -11.42 -8.14 13.20
CA SER A 512 -12.02 -6.81 13.07
C SER A 512 -11.40 -5.96 11.96
N GLY A 513 -12.27 -5.34 11.16
CA GLY A 513 -11.92 -4.44 10.07
C GLY A 513 -11.02 -5.09 9.01
N THR A 514 -9.94 -4.40 8.65
CA THR A 514 -9.00 -4.85 7.60
C THR A 514 -8.17 -6.09 7.95
N ARG A 515 -8.45 -6.82 9.05
CA ARG A 515 -7.73 -8.05 9.49
C ARG A 515 -8.09 -9.32 8.70
N VAL A 516 -8.36 -9.16 7.41
CA VAL A 516 -8.76 -10.22 6.49
C VAL A 516 -7.53 -10.86 5.80
N VAL A 517 -7.76 -11.70 4.79
CA VAL A 517 -6.70 -12.17 3.88
C VAL A 517 -6.31 -11.05 2.91
N ILE A 518 -5.02 -10.98 2.57
CA ILE A 518 -4.42 -9.83 1.88
C ILE A 518 -4.99 -9.57 0.49
N ASP A 519 -5.34 -10.63 -0.23
CA ASP A 519 -5.98 -10.60 -1.54
C ASP A 519 -7.48 -10.24 -1.50
N PHE A 520 -8.07 -10.16 -0.30
CA PHE A 520 -9.40 -9.60 -0.08
C PHE A 520 -9.39 -8.17 0.51
N ALA A 521 -8.40 -7.81 1.32
CA ALA A 521 -8.33 -6.56 2.10
C ALA A 521 -8.60 -5.28 1.29
N GLU A 522 -8.16 -5.31 0.03
CA GLU A 522 -8.25 -4.22 -0.94
C GLU A 522 -9.55 -4.21 -1.77
N THR A 523 -10.46 -5.16 -1.55
CA THR A 523 -11.73 -5.21 -2.31
C THR A 523 -12.64 -4.03 -2.00
N PRO A 524 -12.83 -3.61 -0.72
CA PRO A 524 -13.63 -2.42 -0.40
C PRO A 524 -12.98 -1.11 -0.85
N SER A 525 -11.66 -0.97 -0.73
CA SER A 525 -10.92 0.24 -1.12
C SER A 525 -10.97 0.44 -2.65
N ASN A 526 -10.71 -0.61 -3.43
CA ASN A 526 -10.84 -0.56 -4.90
C ASN A 526 -12.29 -0.40 -5.36
N LEU A 527 -13.30 -0.88 -4.62
CA LEU A 527 -14.71 -0.58 -4.93
C LEU A 527 -14.98 0.92 -4.86
N PHE A 528 -14.49 1.62 -3.83
CA PHE A 528 -14.73 3.05 -3.65
C PHE A 528 -14.07 3.91 -4.73
N GLN A 529 -12.94 3.49 -5.30
CA GLN A 529 -12.35 4.15 -6.48
C GLN A 529 -13.34 4.26 -7.65
N TYR A 530 -14.20 3.25 -7.89
CA TYR A 530 -15.19 3.32 -8.98
C TYR A 530 -16.22 4.43 -8.79
N TYR A 531 -16.55 4.80 -7.54
CA TYR A 531 -17.45 5.92 -7.27
C TYR A 531 -16.81 7.29 -7.55
N ALA A 532 -15.48 7.42 -7.39
CA ALA A 532 -14.73 8.60 -7.84
C ALA A 532 -14.72 8.77 -9.37
N TRP A 533 -15.13 7.75 -10.15
CA TRP A 533 -15.23 7.78 -11.61
C TRP A 533 -16.68 7.75 -12.15
N ASP A 534 -17.71 7.60 -11.31
CA ASP A 534 -19.11 7.54 -11.78
C ASP A 534 -19.75 8.93 -11.74
N PHE A 535 -20.08 9.49 -12.91
CA PHE A 535 -20.71 10.81 -13.03
C PHE A 535 -21.98 10.97 -12.18
N ARG A 536 -22.72 9.87 -11.94
CA ARG A 536 -23.95 9.91 -11.12
C ARG A 536 -23.66 10.23 -9.65
N ILE A 537 -22.47 9.90 -9.17
CA ILE A 537 -21.95 10.26 -7.85
C ILE A 537 -21.23 11.61 -7.92
N LEU A 538 -20.31 11.81 -8.87
CA LEU A 538 -19.55 13.06 -8.99
C LEU A 538 -20.45 14.30 -9.05
N LYS A 539 -21.58 14.24 -9.78
CA LYS A 539 -22.51 15.36 -9.91
C LYS A 539 -23.19 15.82 -8.61
N THR A 540 -23.15 15.02 -7.53
CA THR A 540 -23.76 15.42 -6.25
C THR A 540 -22.87 16.46 -5.56
N PHE A 541 -21.57 16.18 -5.49
CA PHE A 541 -20.60 16.92 -4.69
C PHE A 541 -19.62 17.78 -5.51
N ALA A 542 -19.09 17.29 -6.64
CA ALA A 542 -17.99 17.92 -7.36
C ALA A 542 -18.45 19.17 -8.12
N ARG A 543 -18.04 20.35 -7.60
CA ARG A 543 -18.48 21.66 -8.07
C ARG A 543 -17.31 22.63 -8.18
N HIS A 544 -17.33 23.42 -9.24
CA HIS A 544 -16.30 24.41 -9.52
C HIS A 544 -16.14 25.39 -8.35
N TYR A 545 -14.94 25.46 -7.78
CA TYR A 545 -14.68 26.07 -6.46
C TYR A 545 -15.09 27.55 -6.32
N SER A 546 -15.19 28.30 -7.43
CA SER A 546 -15.53 29.73 -7.44
C SER A 546 -16.90 30.07 -8.02
N THR A 547 -17.57 29.14 -8.72
CA THR A 547 -18.89 29.39 -9.34
C THR A 547 -20.00 28.46 -8.84
N GLY A 548 -19.67 27.31 -8.25
CA GLY A 548 -20.63 26.31 -7.76
C GLY A 548 -21.21 25.39 -8.84
N ASP A 549 -20.80 25.57 -10.10
CA ASP A 549 -21.23 24.76 -11.24
C ASP A 549 -20.85 23.30 -11.05
N VAL A 550 -21.78 22.39 -11.35
CA VAL A 550 -21.54 20.94 -11.31
C VAL A 550 -20.52 20.54 -12.38
N ILE A 551 -19.63 19.59 -12.08
CA ILE A 551 -18.68 19.04 -13.05
C ILE A 551 -19.38 18.59 -14.35
N PRO A 552 -18.96 19.06 -15.55
CA PRO A 552 -19.60 18.68 -16.80
C PRO A 552 -19.51 17.18 -17.07
N GLU A 553 -20.60 16.56 -17.54
CA GLU A 553 -20.61 15.14 -17.87
C GLU A 553 -19.56 14.79 -18.93
N ASP A 554 -19.39 15.66 -19.93
CA ASP A 554 -18.44 15.45 -21.02
C ASP A 554 -16.97 15.61 -20.56
N LEU A 555 -16.70 16.42 -19.53
CA LEU A 555 -15.37 16.46 -18.90
C LEU A 555 -15.09 15.11 -18.21
N VAL A 556 -16.07 14.54 -17.50
CA VAL A 556 -15.94 13.20 -16.88
C VAL A 556 -15.79 12.10 -17.96
N LYS A 557 -16.47 12.20 -19.11
CA LYS A 557 -16.25 11.29 -20.25
C LYS A 557 -14.83 11.38 -20.78
N SER A 558 -14.29 12.58 -21.01
CA SER A 558 -12.91 12.77 -21.47
C SER A 558 -11.88 12.27 -20.46
N MET A 559 -12.06 12.55 -19.16
CA MET A 559 -11.20 12.03 -18.09
C MET A 559 -11.17 10.49 -18.10
N ARG A 560 -12.34 9.85 -18.21
CA ARG A 560 -12.44 8.39 -18.29
C ARG A 560 -11.83 7.81 -19.56
N GLY A 561 -12.11 8.42 -20.71
CA GLY A 561 -11.51 8.02 -21.98
C GLY A 561 -9.98 8.07 -21.93
N ALA A 562 -9.40 9.11 -21.33
CA ALA A 562 -7.96 9.22 -21.13
C ALA A 562 -7.40 8.16 -20.17
N LYS A 563 -8.15 7.72 -19.16
CA LYS A 563 -7.78 6.61 -18.26
C LYS A 563 -7.85 5.25 -18.97
N ASP A 564 -8.97 4.94 -19.59
CA ASP A 564 -9.26 3.64 -20.20
C ASP A 564 -8.44 3.39 -21.50
N MET A 565 -7.87 4.45 -22.10
CA MET A 565 -6.95 4.37 -23.24
C MET A 565 -5.62 3.68 -22.88
N PHE A 566 -5.25 2.62 -23.62
CA PHE A 566 -4.10 1.73 -23.36
C PHE A 566 -4.24 0.84 -22.10
N SER A 567 -5.47 0.63 -21.63
CA SER A 567 -5.73 -0.20 -20.44
C SER A 567 -5.48 -1.70 -20.67
N GLY A 568 -5.49 -2.18 -21.92
CA GLY A 568 -5.06 -3.54 -22.26
C GLY A 568 -3.55 -3.69 -22.15
N THR A 569 -2.79 -2.76 -22.71
CA THR A 569 -1.31 -2.72 -22.56
C THR A 569 -0.88 -2.62 -21.09
N GLU A 570 -1.54 -1.79 -20.28
CA GLU A 570 -1.24 -1.70 -18.84
C GLU A 570 -1.58 -2.99 -18.09
N LEU A 571 -2.79 -3.55 -18.27
CA LEU A 571 -3.19 -4.78 -17.58
C LEU A 571 -2.29 -5.96 -17.96
N GLN A 572 -1.88 -6.06 -19.23
CA GLN A 572 -0.91 -7.06 -19.69
C GLN A 572 0.47 -6.88 -19.02
N ARG A 573 0.91 -5.64 -18.79
CA ARG A 573 2.14 -5.33 -18.03
C ARG A 573 2.03 -5.78 -16.57
N GLN A 574 0.90 -5.53 -15.91
CA GLN A 574 0.69 -5.97 -14.52
C GLN A 574 0.67 -7.51 -14.40
N ILE A 575 0.03 -8.21 -15.35
CA ILE A 575 0.04 -9.68 -15.42
C ILE A 575 1.47 -10.22 -15.63
N PHE A 576 2.26 -9.59 -16.51
CA PHE A 576 3.67 -9.91 -16.72
C PHE A 576 4.51 -9.74 -15.43
N TYR A 577 4.28 -8.68 -14.64
CA TYR A 577 4.95 -8.50 -13.35
C TYR A 577 4.56 -9.58 -12.33
N ALA A 578 3.30 -10.00 -12.31
CA ALA A 578 2.83 -11.10 -11.46
C ALA A 578 3.41 -12.48 -11.86
N LEU A 579 3.54 -12.74 -13.16
CA LEU A 579 4.18 -13.97 -13.65
C LEU A 579 5.67 -14.03 -13.30
N ILE A 580 6.39 -12.90 -13.31
CA ILE A 580 7.77 -12.82 -12.82
C ILE A 580 7.82 -13.16 -11.32
N ASP A 581 7.01 -12.48 -10.51
CA ASP A 581 6.97 -12.66 -9.05
C ASP A 581 6.74 -14.12 -8.66
N GLN A 582 5.77 -14.79 -9.30
CA GLN A 582 5.45 -16.20 -9.04
C GLN A 582 6.53 -17.16 -9.55
N LYS A 583 7.13 -16.94 -10.73
CA LYS A 583 8.20 -17.80 -11.26
C LYS A 583 9.56 -17.61 -10.58
N LEU A 584 9.83 -16.44 -9.97
CA LEU A 584 11.05 -16.23 -9.17
C LEU A 584 11.03 -16.96 -7.82
N PHE A 585 9.86 -17.21 -7.24
CA PHE A 585 9.71 -17.78 -5.89
C PHE A 585 9.00 -19.15 -5.84
N GLY A 586 8.56 -19.68 -6.98
CA GLY A 586 7.99 -21.02 -7.15
C GLY A 586 9.01 -22.16 -7.15
N GLU A 587 8.56 -23.40 -7.32
CA GLU A 587 9.39 -24.62 -7.23
C GLU A 587 10.55 -24.66 -8.24
N GLU A 588 10.29 -24.21 -9.48
CA GLU A 588 11.26 -24.16 -10.57
C GLU A 588 12.47 -23.25 -10.30
N ALA A 589 12.42 -22.38 -9.28
CA ALA A 589 13.48 -21.41 -8.98
C ALA A 589 14.86 -22.07 -8.78
N SER A 590 14.90 -23.27 -8.21
CA SER A 590 16.12 -24.08 -8.04
C SER A 590 16.75 -24.58 -9.35
N SER A 591 16.01 -24.54 -10.46
CA SER A 591 16.43 -24.99 -11.80
C SER A 591 16.72 -23.84 -12.78
N MET A 592 16.56 -22.60 -12.32
CA MET A 592 16.69 -21.39 -13.13
C MET A 592 18.16 -21.14 -13.52
N ARG A 593 18.40 -20.70 -14.76
CA ARG A 593 19.77 -20.37 -15.23
C ARG A 593 20.24 -19.03 -14.67
N ASP A 594 19.39 -18.02 -14.82
CA ASP A 594 19.57 -16.67 -14.30
C ASP A 594 18.23 -15.91 -14.36
N THR A 595 18.09 -14.90 -13.51
CA THR A 595 16.85 -14.12 -13.34
C THR A 595 16.55 -13.17 -14.52
N ALA A 596 17.56 -12.76 -15.28
CA ALA A 596 17.38 -11.89 -16.44
C ALA A 596 16.82 -12.65 -17.66
N SER A 597 17.29 -13.88 -17.92
CA SER A 597 16.76 -14.77 -18.96
C SER A 597 15.28 -15.09 -18.75
N LEU A 598 14.86 -15.37 -17.51
CA LEU A 598 13.44 -15.59 -17.17
C LEU A 598 12.60 -14.35 -17.48
N VAL A 599 13.03 -13.17 -17.03
CA VAL A 599 12.34 -11.90 -17.26
C VAL A 599 12.28 -11.53 -18.74
N ALA A 600 13.34 -11.84 -19.51
CA ALA A 600 13.37 -11.66 -20.95
C ALA A 600 12.40 -12.59 -21.68
N GLU A 601 12.28 -13.84 -21.24
CA GLU A 601 11.40 -14.84 -21.84
C GLU A 601 9.93 -14.55 -21.53
N LEU A 602 9.57 -14.32 -20.26
CA LEU A 602 8.21 -13.93 -19.88
C LEU A 602 7.76 -12.64 -20.60
N LYS A 603 8.69 -11.70 -20.87
CA LYS A 603 8.35 -10.48 -21.63
C LYS A 603 8.00 -10.79 -23.09
N ARG A 604 8.78 -11.66 -23.74
CA ARG A 604 8.53 -12.12 -25.12
C ARG A 604 7.22 -12.90 -25.24
N GLN A 605 6.95 -13.78 -24.28
CA GLN A 605 5.74 -14.61 -24.26
C GLN A 605 4.49 -13.75 -24.01
N HIS A 606 4.48 -12.97 -22.92
CA HIS A 606 3.26 -12.33 -22.42
C HIS A 606 3.04 -10.90 -22.89
N THR A 607 3.98 -10.23 -23.56
CA THR A 607 3.78 -8.84 -24.02
C THR A 607 4.05 -8.69 -25.53
N SER A 608 3.49 -7.63 -26.12
CA SER A 608 3.80 -7.18 -27.48
C SER A 608 5.20 -6.56 -27.61
N TRP A 609 5.91 -6.37 -26.49
CA TRP A 609 7.16 -5.61 -26.41
C TRP A 609 8.40 -6.52 -26.37
N LYS A 610 9.41 -6.15 -27.17
CA LYS A 610 10.73 -6.79 -27.13
C LYS A 610 11.38 -6.66 -25.74
N HIS A 611 12.17 -7.65 -25.35
CA HIS A 611 13.22 -7.44 -24.36
C HIS A 611 14.33 -6.56 -24.97
N VAL A 612 15.08 -5.85 -24.14
CA VAL A 612 16.21 -5.00 -24.57
C VAL A 612 17.44 -5.48 -23.82
N ASP A 613 18.41 -6.02 -24.55
CA ASP A 613 19.57 -6.67 -23.95
C ASP A 613 20.39 -5.69 -23.10
N GLY A 614 20.93 -6.19 -21.98
CA GLY A 614 21.58 -5.35 -20.96
C GLY A 614 20.61 -4.60 -20.03
N THR A 615 19.30 -4.91 -20.06
CA THR A 615 18.32 -4.39 -19.08
C THR A 615 17.90 -5.46 -18.06
N HIS A 616 17.92 -5.07 -16.79
CA HIS A 616 17.72 -5.88 -15.61
C HIS A 616 16.59 -5.30 -14.74
N TRP A 617 15.47 -4.84 -15.34
CA TRP A 617 14.38 -4.12 -14.64
C TRP A 617 13.92 -4.74 -13.31
N HIS A 618 13.98 -6.07 -13.17
CA HIS A 618 13.65 -6.76 -11.92
C HIS A 618 14.54 -6.35 -10.74
N THR A 619 15.80 -5.98 -10.94
CA THR A 619 16.73 -5.54 -9.88
C THR A 619 16.33 -4.22 -9.24
N ARG A 620 15.45 -3.45 -9.89
CA ARG A 620 14.85 -2.22 -9.36
C ARG A 620 13.37 -2.36 -9.00
N PHE A 621 12.82 -3.58 -8.98
CA PHE A 621 11.43 -3.85 -8.62
C PHE A 621 11.32 -4.25 -7.14
N GLY A 622 11.34 -3.25 -6.24
CA GLY A 622 11.32 -3.42 -4.76
C GLY A 622 10.15 -4.23 -4.18
N HIS A 623 9.12 -4.53 -4.97
CA HIS A 623 8.05 -5.46 -4.59
C HIS A 623 8.55 -6.90 -4.43
N LEU A 624 9.55 -7.34 -5.22
CA LEU A 624 10.16 -8.67 -5.07
C LEU A 624 10.84 -8.81 -3.70
N ALA A 625 11.53 -7.76 -3.26
CA ALA A 625 12.13 -7.71 -1.92
C ALA A 625 11.03 -7.67 -0.84
N SER A 626 10.15 -6.68 -0.89
CA SER A 626 9.19 -6.44 0.21
C SER A 626 8.12 -7.53 0.34
N TYR A 627 7.63 -8.06 -0.79
CA TYR A 627 6.34 -8.73 -0.90
C TYR A 627 6.34 -9.96 -1.84
N GLY A 628 7.50 -10.57 -2.06
CA GLY A 628 7.68 -11.65 -3.03
C GLY A 628 6.61 -12.75 -2.95
N ALA A 629 6.07 -13.11 -4.12
CA ALA A 629 4.95 -14.02 -4.35
C ALA A 629 3.59 -13.65 -3.73
N ALA A 630 3.43 -12.49 -3.09
CA ALA A 630 2.21 -12.12 -2.38
C ALA A 630 1.38 -11.00 -3.06
N THR A 631 2.02 -9.93 -3.59
CA THR A 631 1.29 -8.68 -3.94
C THR A 631 1.16 -8.34 -5.42
N CYS A 632 1.88 -8.98 -6.33
CA CYS A 632 1.68 -8.70 -7.76
C CYS A 632 0.32 -9.25 -8.27
N MET A 633 -0.21 -10.24 -7.55
CA MET A 633 -1.54 -10.84 -7.69
C MET A 633 -2.72 -9.86 -7.47
N PRO A 634 -2.87 -9.21 -6.29
CA PRO A 634 -4.04 -8.39 -5.98
C PRO A 634 -4.44 -7.38 -7.06
N ASN A 635 -3.53 -6.53 -7.58
CA ASN A 635 -3.93 -5.47 -8.53
C ASN A 635 -4.65 -5.98 -9.79
N ALA A 636 -4.36 -7.19 -10.28
CA ALA A 636 -5.07 -7.80 -11.40
C ALA A 636 -6.41 -8.43 -10.97
N LEU A 637 -6.41 -9.19 -9.87
CA LEU A 637 -7.61 -9.84 -9.31
C LEU A 637 -8.65 -8.83 -8.83
N LEU A 638 -8.25 -7.85 -8.02
CA LEU A 638 -9.10 -6.82 -7.44
C LEU A 638 -9.77 -5.95 -8.50
N GLN A 639 -9.06 -5.63 -9.59
CA GLN A 639 -9.68 -4.96 -10.73
C GLN A 639 -10.79 -5.83 -11.35
N GLN A 640 -10.63 -7.15 -11.43
CA GLN A 640 -11.66 -8.04 -11.96
C GLN A 640 -12.83 -8.19 -10.97
N TYR A 641 -12.56 -8.39 -9.67
CA TYR A 641 -13.58 -8.48 -8.63
C TYR A 641 -14.38 -7.19 -8.47
N GLY A 642 -13.72 -6.02 -8.42
CA GLY A 642 -14.38 -4.72 -8.39
C GLY A 642 -15.29 -4.50 -9.60
N LYS A 643 -14.81 -4.81 -10.82
CA LYS A 643 -15.64 -4.76 -12.04
C LYS A 643 -16.85 -5.71 -11.98
N ARG A 644 -16.68 -6.93 -11.45
CA ARG A 644 -17.78 -7.91 -11.25
C ARG A 644 -18.78 -7.44 -10.19
N PHE A 645 -18.31 -6.89 -9.06
CA PHE A 645 -19.15 -6.40 -7.96
C PHE A 645 -19.95 -5.16 -8.37
N VAL A 646 -19.32 -4.16 -8.99
CA VAL A 646 -20.00 -2.98 -9.56
C VAL A 646 -21.01 -3.38 -10.64
N LYS A 647 -20.71 -4.40 -11.46
CA LYS A 647 -21.67 -4.93 -12.45
C LYS A 647 -22.89 -5.59 -11.79
N ARG A 648 -22.70 -6.27 -10.64
CA ARG A 648 -23.80 -6.89 -9.86
C ARG A 648 -24.63 -5.85 -9.11
N ILE A 649 -24.01 -4.80 -8.55
CA ILE A 649 -24.73 -3.65 -7.99
C ILE A 649 -25.57 -2.96 -9.08
N ARG A 650 -25.00 -2.75 -10.28
CA ARG A 650 -25.72 -2.16 -11.43
C ARG A 650 -26.76 -3.07 -12.08
N SER A 651 -26.99 -4.28 -11.55
CA SER A 651 -28.04 -5.22 -12.00
C SER A 651 -29.09 -5.51 -10.92
N HIS A 652 -29.08 -4.74 -9.83
CA HIS A 652 -30.13 -4.66 -8.80
C HIS A 652 -30.62 -3.22 -8.73
#